data_AF-A0A4R4CA58-F1
#
_entry.id   AF-A0A4R4CA58-F1
#
_cell.length_a   1.000
_cell.length_b   1.000
_cell.length_c   1.000
_cell.angle_alpha   90.00
_cell.angle_beta   90.00
_cell.angle_gamma   90.00
#
_symmetry.space_group_name_H-M   'P 1'
#
loop_
_entity.id
_entity.type
_entity.pdbx_description
1 polymer ?
#
loop_
_entity_poly.entity_id
_entity_poly.type
_entity_poly.pdbx_seq_one_letter_code
_entity_poly.pdbx_strand_id
1 'polypeptide(L)'
;MSDQTPPDNDVAAPKASANLRRISLRSLFLDPNNFRIIHEPDQKTVTDVEVKNRDVMQRTMRLLCGDKNQNIQDLIESFKANGYLRVDQILIRELPGGGFLVVEGNRRVAALKFLQQEHESKGIDLGRLQPEVFSQVPVVLYTDVDEVHQLTLMALKHISGNKKWGEWNQAQLLESLHKDYQLTEDEICKRIGITKVEVRRSLRALSLVAEYRASDYGDQFNESMFPIFRHAVRSAALKNWMEWDDGDRHTHNTANRDFFFSLMSREPTEETEDDGSVGYGGKYLEPVITRRDDVDTLAKVIDDDRALEYLKKNRDLNGAYRTSDLVFRERQQAAVRSVAADVETLTQLAINPQNLPDLEAVRGKLQSIIDRARASGLSGVEQKAVFRDRVDSHFSRIHVQRYRRLAGVDMAQLARINIIAGINNSGKTSLLEAIYLLARQNDLDGLLDVMRRRGKVATDQLDPEWMLEQLGNEALCIDGTYDQARATVNIRQYLEEDSAIERTRYLGSIEIESSFGPTELTSLNRIYKGQDRETHADSIRLLCPVIFSSPFFFNEPHRYTSLYHKSVQSKALPDIFEFLRKNLLPTLEDIRLTDERQRFLVVDRQFSSGVDLSCYGEGLQRMFLLSLLFASAQHGVVLIDEFENAIHYRLIAPFSRFVHEMAKKFNVQVFITSHSKECIDAFIEAIPETEDLSCHAIVNAEEGIRTRDFSGPAFKKLLEAGDVDLRGAQ
;
A
#
# COMPACT_ATOMS: atom_id res chain seq x y z
N MET A 1 -8.86 74.84 -34.46
CA MET A 1 -9.36 74.88 -33.07
C MET A 1 -9.87 73.48 -32.76
N SER A 2 -9.35 72.70 -31.83
CA SER A 2 -8.24 72.81 -30.87
C SER A 2 -8.20 71.42 -30.24
N ASP A 3 -7.11 70.68 -30.45
CA ASP A 3 -6.85 69.43 -29.77
C ASP A 3 -6.09 69.78 -28.48
N GLN A 4 -6.69 69.52 -27.32
CA GLN A 4 -6.11 69.82 -26.01
C GLN A 4 -5.42 68.58 -25.45
N THR A 5 -4.10 68.64 -25.41
CA THR A 5 -3.23 67.81 -24.55
C THR A 5 -3.33 68.29 -23.10
N PRO A 6 -3.36 67.38 -22.10
CA PRO A 6 -2.90 67.67 -20.75
C PRO A 6 -1.52 67.03 -20.47
N PRO A 7 -0.79 67.51 -19.45
CA PRO A 7 0.67 67.51 -19.43
C PRO A 7 1.28 66.29 -18.73
N ASP A 8 2.40 65.81 -19.27
CA ASP A 8 3.34 64.90 -18.60
C ASP A 8 4.04 65.64 -17.45
N ASN A 9 3.68 65.27 -16.22
CA ASN A 9 4.50 65.53 -15.04
C ASN A 9 5.44 64.34 -14.83
N ASP A 10 6.59 64.41 -15.51
CA ASP A 10 7.68 63.44 -15.42
C ASP A 10 8.48 63.73 -14.13
N VAL A 11 8.17 63.01 -13.04
CA VAL A 11 9.01 62.98 -11.83
C VAL A 11 10.19 62.05 -12.13
N ALA A 12 11.34 62.65 -12.41
CA ALA A 12 12.58 62.00 -12.79
C ALA A 12 13.03 60.92 -11.78
N ALA A 13 13.04 59.66 -12.22
CA ALA A 13 13.86 58.60 -11.65
C ALA A 13 15.34 58.79 -12.08
N PRO A 14 16.33 58.55 -11.22
CA PRO A 14 17.74 58.71 -11.57
C PRO A 14 18.15 57.65 -12.59
N LYS A 15 18.43 58.08 -13.83
CA LYS A 15 19.04 57.26 -14.89
C LYS A 15 20.52 57.03 -14.55
N ALA A 16 20.89 55.83 -14.13
CA ALA A 16 22.29 55.39 -14.12
C ALA A 16 22.77 55.28 -15.59
N SER A 17 23.63 56.19 -16.02
CA SER A 17 24.24 56.17 -17.36
C SER A 17 25.39 55.15 -17.39
N ALA A 18 25.15 53.97 -17.98
CA ALA A 18 26.18 52.97 -18.18
C ALA A 18 27.25 53.45 -19.18
N ASN A 19 28.42 53.87 -18.69
CA ASN A 19 29.56 54.25 -19.52
C ASN A 19 30.32 53.00 -20.00
N LEU A 20 30.03 52.56 -21.23
CA LEU A 20 30.77 51.46 -21.86
C LEU A 20 32.24 51.88 -22.10
N ARG A 21 33.20 51.14 -21.53
CA ARG A 21 34.64 51.37 -21.69
C ARG A 21 35.33 50.11 -22.22
N ARG A 22 36.51 50.28 -22.82
CA ARG A 22 37.41 49.18 -23.18
C ARG A 22 38.65 49.27 -22.31
N ILE A 23 38.89 48.25 -21.51
CA ILE A 23 39.94 48.25 -20.48
C ILE A 23 40.83 47.02 -20.66
N SER A 24 42.12 47.18 -20.41
CA SER A 24 43.06 46.06 -20.40
C SER A 24 42.71 45.09 -19.28
N LEU A 25 42.76 43.79 -19.59
CA LEU A 25 42.51 42.71 -18.63
C LEU A 25 43.48 42.75 -17.43
N ARG A 26 44.66 43.35 -17.59
CA ARG A 26 45.65 43.55 -16.52
C ARG A 26 45.18 44.56 -15.46
N SER A 27 44.32 45.50 -15.84
CA SER A 27 43.77 46.52 -14.94
C SER A 27 42.49 46.07 -14.21
N LEU A 28 42.00 44.86 -14.48
CA LEU A 28 40.82 44.27 -13.85
C LEU A 28 41.25 43.32 -12.72
N PHE A 29 40.74 43.55 -11.52
CA PHE A 29 40.96 42.74 -10.33
C PHE A 29 39.71 41.93 -10.01
N LEU A 30 39.89 40.65 -9.66
CA LEU A 30 38.80 39.77 -9.26
C LEU A 30 38.36 40.11 -7.83
N ASP A 31 37.07 39.98 -7.56
CA ASP A 31 36.50 40.27 -6.25
C ASP A 31 36.77 39.12 -5.23
N PRO A 32 37.59 39.34 -4.18
CA PRO A 32 37.85 38.34 -3.14
C PRO A 32 36.69 38.11 -2.17
N ASN A 33 35.73 39.03 -2.11
CA ASN A 33 34.53 38.95 -1.27
C ASN A 33 33.31 38.47 -2.07
N ASN A 34 33.54 37.92 -3.27
CA ASN A 34 32.45 37.53 -4.13
C ASN A 34 31.64 36.38 -3.51
N PHE A 35 30.32 36.58 -3.39
CA PHE A 35 29.37 35.59 -2.86
C PHE A 35 29.41 34.22 -3.57
N ARG A 36 30.07 34.11 -4.73
CA ARG A 36 30.28 32.80 -5.37
C ARG A 36 31.31 31.92 -4.66
N ILE A 37 32.23 32.49 -3.89
CA ILE A 37 33.35 31.76 -3.26
C ILE A 37 33.33 31.85 -1.73
N ILE A 38 32.31 32.46 -1.12
CA ILE A 38 32.21 32.62 0.34
C ILE A 38 32.03 31.32 1.12
N HIS A 39 31.67 30.23 0.44
CA HIS A 39 31.59 28.90 1.05
C HIS A 39 32.94 28.18 1.09
N GLU A 40 33.95 28.68 0.39
CA GLU A 40 35.26 28.05 0.30
C GLU A 40 36.03 28.22 1.62
N PRO A 41 36.59 27.15 2.22
CA PRO A 41 37.29 27.22 3.52
C PRO A 41 38.47 28.21 3.53
N ASP A 42 39.12 28.39 2.39
CA ASP A 42 40.27 29.29 2.21
C ASP A 42 39.86 30.76 1.97
N GLN A 43 38.56 31.04 1.82
CA GLN A 43 38.07 32.40 1.62
C GLN A 43 38.26 33.24 2.89
N LYS A 44 38.73 34.48 2.71
CA LYS A 44 38.88 35.46 3.79
C LYS A 44 38.35 36.79 3.28
N THR A 45 37.63 37.53 4.12
CA THR A 45 37.22 38.90 3.82
C THR A 45 38.44 39.79 3.65
N VAL A 46 38.46 40.58 2.57
CA VAL A 46 39.58 41.46 2.22
C VAL A 46 39.08 42.89 2.01
N THR A 47 39.86 43.87 2.46
CA THR A 47 39.55 45.29 2.23
C THR A 47 39.98 45.75 0.84
N ASP A 48 39.38 46.83 0.32
CA ASP A 48 39.69 47.38 -1.01
C ASP A 48 41.17 47.70 -1.26
N VAL A 49 41.90 48.04 -0.20
CA VAL A 49 43.33 48.36 -0.25
C VAL A 49 44.16 47.11 -0.53
N GLU A 50 43.73 45.97 0.00
CA GLU A 50 44.45 44.69 -0.03
C GLU A 50 44.10 43.84 -1.25
N VAL A 51 43.05 44.18 -2.00
CA VAL A 51 42.64 43.48 -3.23
C VAL A 51 43.80 43.32 -4.22
N LYS A 52 44.68 44.32 -4.31
CA LYS A 52 45.81 44.32 -5.26
C LYS A 52 46.96 43.40 -4.83
N ASN A 53 46.93 42.87 -3.60
CA ASN A 53 47.98 41.98 -3.12
C ASN A 53 48.03 40.73 -3.99
N ARG A 54 49.25 40.35 -4.41
CA ARG A 54 49.48 39.21 -5.30
C ARG A 54 48.90 37.92 -4.73
N ASP A 55 49.11 37.67 -3.44
CA ASP A 55 48.65 36.45 -2.77
C ASP A 55 47.11 36.38 -2.71
N VAL A 56 46.47 37.54 -2.46
CA VAL A 56 45.00 37.64 -2.50
C VAL A 56 44.49 37.32 -3.89
N MET A 57 45.05 37.93 -4.94
CA MET A 57 44.61 37.69 -6.32
C MET A 57 44.85 36.26 -6.79
N GLN A 58 45.97 35.64 -6.40
CA GLN A 58 46.23 34.23 -6.69
C GLN A 58 45.23 33.31 -6.00
N ARG A 59 44.92 33.57 -4.72
CA ARG A 59 43.90 32.82 -3.98
C ARG A 59 42.53 32.98 -4.62
N THR A 60 42.09 34.22 -4.87
CA THR A 60 40.79 34.51 -5.49
C THR A 60 40.65 33.87 -6.87
N MET A 61 41.71 33.92 -7.69
CA MET A 61 41.76 33.24 -8.99
C MET A 61 41.59 31.73 -8.84
N ARG A 62 42.34 31.09 -7.93
CA ARG A 62 42.24 29.64 -7.66
C ARG A 62 40.83 29.23 -7.25
N LEU A 63 40.21 29.97 -6.32
CA LEU A 63 38.84 29.68 -5.86
C LEU A 63 37.80 29.86 -6.98
N LEU A 64 37.91 30.92 -7.79
CA LEU A 64 36.98 31.16 -8.90
C LEU A 64 37.13 30.16 -10.05
N CYS A 65 38.35 29.67 -10.32
CA CYS A 65 38.62 28.65 -11.34
C CYS A 65 38.23 27.24 -10.85
N GLY A 66 38.40 26.97 -9.56
CA GLY A 66 38.26 25.62 -8.99
C GLY A 66 39.36 24.68 -9.45
N ASP A 67 39.37 23.46 -8.90
CA ASP A 67 40.34 22.44 -9.27
C ASP A 67 40.23 22.09 -10.75
N LYS A 68 41.38 22.06 -11.42
CA LYS A 68 41.49 21.81 -12.87
C LYS A 68 40.56 22.71 -13.73
N ASN A 69 40.24 23.91 -13.25
CA ASN A 69 39.37 24.89 -13.92
C ASN A 69 37.89 24.48 -14.07
N GLN A 70 37.41 23.53 -13.27
CA GLN A 70 36.03 23.01 -13.38
C GLN A 70 34.96 24.11 -13.31
N ASN A 71 35.20 25.18 -12.56
CA ASN A 71 34.21 26.26 -12.39
C ASN A 71 34.16 27.23 -13.57
N ILE A 72 35.09 27.16 -14.54
CA ILE A 72 35.13 28.07 -15.70
C ILE A 72 35.26 27.34 -17.04
N GLN A 73 35.22 26.01 -17.05
CA GLN A 73 35.42 25.18 -18.23
C GLN A 73 34.40 25.48 -19.35
N ASP A 74 33.13 25.66 -18.98
CA ASP A 74 32.05 26.10 -19.87
C ASP A 74 32.36 27.41 -20.61
N LEU A 75 32.94 28.39 -19.88
CA LEU A 75 33.31 29.68 -20.45
C LEU A 75 34.56 29.57 -21.32
N ILE A 76 35.54 28.75 -20.92
CA ILE A 76 36.73 28.47 -21.74
C ILE A 76 36.32 27.89 -23.09
N GLU A 77 35.47 26.85 -23.09
CA GLU A 77 34.97 26.21 -24.30
C GLU A 77 34.13 27.18 -25.14
N SER A 78 33.23 27.93 -24.51
CA SER A 78 32.40 28.93 -25.19
C SER A 78 33.25 30.01 -25.88
N PHE A 79 34.27 30.54 -25.20
CA PHE A 79 35.18 31.54 -25.77
C PHE A 79 35.98 30.96 -26.94
N LYS A 80 36.51 29.74 -26.82
CA LYS A 80 37.25 29.09 -27.92
C LYS A 80 36.36 28.80 -29.13
N ALA A 81 35.11 28.41 -28.91
CA ALA A 81 34.19 28.06 -29.98
C ALA A 81 33.57 29.27 -30.70
N ASN A 82 33.26 30.35 -29.95
CA ASN A 82 32.45 31.47 -30.44
C ASN A 82 33.16 32.83 -30.42
N GLY A 83 34.35 32.92 -29.82
CA GLY A 83 34.98 34.19 -29.50
C GLY A 83 34.26 34.94 -28.37
N TYR A 84 34.57 36.23 -28.19
CA TYR A 84 33.99 37.03 -27.14
C TYR A 84 32.57 37.52 -27.50
N LEU A 85 31.55 36.97 -26.85
CA LEU A 85 30.16 37.36 -27.04
C LEU A 85 29.77 38.52 -26.09
N ARG A 86 29.12 39.56 -26.63
CA ARG A 86 28.69 40.77 -25.89
C ARG A 86 27.31 40.65 -25.22
N VAL A 87 26.87 39.43 -24.90
CA VAL A 87 25.50 39.16 -24.42
C VAL A 87 25.29 39.64 -22.99
N ASP A 88 26.33 39.58 -22.16
CA ASP A 88 26.28 39.96 -20.76
C ASP A 88 27.49 40.83 -20.46
N GLN A 89 27.28 42.02 -19.93
CA GLN A 89 28.35 42.99 -19.70
C GLN A 89 29.09 42.70 -18.40
N ILE A 90 30.40 42.98 -18.37
CA ILE A 90 31.23 42.92 -17.17
C ILE A 90 31.11 44.28 -16.47
N LEU A 91 30.64 44.27 -15.21
CA LEU A 91 30.49 45.49 -14.41
C LEU A 91 31.70 45.66 -13.52
N ILE A 92 32.22 46.88 -13.47
CA ILE A 92 33.43 47.22 -12.71
C ILE A 92 33.24 48.50 -11.92
N ARG A 93 33.97 48.63 -10.80
CA ARG A 93 34.09 49.88 -10.05
C ARG A 93 35.55 50.28 -9.87
N GLU A 94 35.81 51.55 -9.62
CA GLU A 94 37.17 52.05 -9.41
C GLU A 94 37.70 51.62 -8.04
N LEU A 95 38.99 51.26 -7.99
CA LEU A 95 39.70 50.97 -6.74
C LEU A 95 40.55 52.17 -6.29
N PRO A 96 40.70 52.39 -4.98
CA PRO A 96 41.65 53.35 -4.45
C PRO A 96 43.07 53.09 -4.99
N GLY A 97 43.70 54.13 -5.57
CA GLY A 97 45.04 54.02 -6.17
C GLY A 97 45.08 53.37 -7.56
N GLY A 98 43.99 53.41 -8.33
CA GLY A 98 43.94 53.04 -9.75
C GLY A 98 43.62 51.56 -10.04
N GLY A 99 43.13 51.26 -11.24
CA GLY A 99 42.61 49.93 -11.58
C GLY A 99 41.15 49.74 -11.17
N PHE A 100 40.58 48.59 -11.52
CA PHE A 100 39.13 48.36 -11.39
C PHE A 100 38.82 47.00 -10.76
N LEU A 101 37.90 46.98 -9.79
CA LEU A 101 37.35 45.76 -9.22
C LEU A 101 36.19 45.26 -10.07
N VAL A 102 36.15 43.96 -10.34
CA VAL A 102 35.05 43.32 -11.05
C VAL A 102 33.91 43.03 -10.09
N VAL A 103 32.83 43.80 -10.19
CA VAL A 103 31.62 43.61 -9.39
C VAL A 103 30.81 42.44 -9.95
N GLU A 104 30.65 42.38 -11.28
CA GLU A 104 29.90 41.34 -11.96
C GLU A 104 30.65 40.83 -13.20
N GLY A 105 30.66 39.51 -13.39
CA GLY A 105 31.44 38.87 -14.45
C GLY A 105 32.79 38.30 -13.99
N ASN A 106 33.00 38.10 -12.68
CA ASN A 106 34.21 37.54 -12.10
C ASN A 106 34.71 36.25 -12.79
N ARG A 107 33.82 35.28 -13.05
CA ARG A 107 34.18 34.05 -13.79
C ARG A 107 34.70 34.27 -15.21
N ARG A 108 34.20 35.29 -15.91
CA ARG A 108 34.66 35.58 -17.28
C ARG A 108 35.99 36.25 -17.27
N VAL A 109 36.20 37.18 -16.35
CA VAL A 109 37.50 37.81 -16.17
C VAL A 109 38.52 36.75 -15.75
N ALA A 110 38.16 35.82 -14.86
CA ALA A 110 39.00 34.68 -14.50
C ALA A 110 39.30 33.79 -15.72
N ALA A 111 38.29 33.39 -16.50
CA ALA A 111 38.48 32.58 -17.71
C ALA A 111 39.36 33.29 -18.77
N LEU A 112 39.16 34.60 -18.99
CA LEU A 112 40.00 35.38 -19.89
C LEU A 112 41.45 35.49 -19.36
N LYS A 113 41.65 35.69 -18.06
CA LYS A 113 42.99 35.73 -17.44
C LYS A 113 43.69 34.37 -17.57
N PHE A 114 42.96 33.27 -17.37
CA PHE A 114 43.47 31.92 -17.56
C PHE A 114 43.87 31.68 -19.02
N LEU A 115 42.99 31.99 -19.99
CA LEU A 115 43.28 31.86 -21.42
C LEU A 115 44.46 32.72 -21.87
N GLN A 116 44.56 33.96 -21.36
CA GLN A 116 45.70 34.83 -21.62
C GLN A 116 47.00 34.18 -21.13
N GLN A 117 47.03 33.70 -19.88
CA GLN A 117 48.20 33.07 -19.29
C GLN A 117 48.61 31.81 -20.06
N GLU A 118 47.66 30.94 -20.41
CA GLU A 118 47.90 29.70 -21.14
C GLU A 118 48.41 29.95 -22.57
N HIS A 119 47.90 30.98 -23.25
CA HIS A 119 48.39 31.38 -24.57
C HIS A 119 49.80 31.99 -24.48
N GLU A 120 50.04 32.91 -23.54
CA GLU A 120 51.33 33.58 -23.36
C GLU A 120 52.44 32.61 -22.88
N SER A 121 52.11 31.61 -22.06
CA SER A 121 53.10 30.70 -21.46
C SER A 121 53.27 29.37 -22.17
N LYS A 122 52.20 28.80 -22.75
CA LYS A 122 52.20 27.46 -23.37
C LYS A 122 51.84 27.45 -24.85
N GLY A 123 51.53 28.62 -25.44
CA GLY A 123 51.17 28.73 -26.86
C GLY A 123 49.86 27.99 -27.22
N ILE A 124 48.93 27.86 -26.27
CA ILE A 124 47.68 27.14 -26.48
C ILE A 124 46.79 27.87 -27.50
N ASP A 125 46.19 27.10 -28.41
CA ASP A 125 45.23 27.62 -29.39
C ASP A 125 43.97 28.19 -28.71
N LEU A 126 43.66 29.44 -29.07
CA LEU A 126 42.51 30.22 -28.61
C LEU A 126 41.25 29.97 -29.45
N GLY A 127 41.35 29.17 -30.52
CA GLY A 127 40.23 28.89 -31.42
C GLY A 127 39.74 30.17 -32.10
N ARG A 128 38.47 30.53 -31.90
CA ARG A 128 37.85 31.76 -32.45
C ARG A 128 38.03 32.99 -31.56
N LEU A 129 38.68 32.88 -30.40
CA LEU A 129 38.93 34.03 -29.53
C LEU A 129 40.12 34.85 -30.04
N GLN A 130 39.86 36.12 -30.36
CA GLN A 130 40.86 37.08 -30.82
C GLN A 130 41.73 37.60 -29.65
N PRO A 131 43.08 37.53 -29.74
CA PRO A 131 44.00 38.00 -28.69
C PRO A 131 43.80 39.48 -28.29
N GLU A 132 43.27 40.30 -29.19
CA GLU A 132 42.98 41.72 -28.98
C GLU A 132 41.98 41.95 -27.83
N VAL A 133 41.15 40.95 -27.52
CA VAL A 133 40.20 41.02 -26.40
C VAL A 133 40.93 41.21 -25.06
N PHE A 134 42.14 40.67 -24.88
CA PHE A 134 42.90 40.80 -23.63
C PHE A 134 43.37 42.24 -23.35
N SER A 135 43.60 43.04 -24.39
CA SER A 135 43.99 44.46 -24.26
C SER A 135 42.78 45.40 -24.23
N GLN A 136 41.62 44.96 -24.76
CA GLN A 136 40.42 45.77 -24.90
C GLN A 136 39.14 45.02 -24.48
N VAL A 137 39.07 44.59 -23.22
CA VAL A 137 37.87 43.94 -22.68
C VAL A 137 36.74 44.97 -22.59
N PRO A 138 35.57 44.73 -23.23
CA PRO A 138 34.42 45.62 -23.10
C PRO A 138 33.79 45.46 -21.72
N VAL A 139 33.79 46.55 -20.96
CA VAL A 139 33.31 46.64 -19.57
C VAL A 139 32.38 47.84 -19.42
N VAL A 140 31.54 47.82 -18.39
CA VAL A 140 30.71 48.96 -18.01
C VAL A 140 31.19 49.48 -16.68
N LEU A 141 31.60 50.75 -16.68
CA LEU A 141 31.98 51.42 -15.44
C LEU A 141 30.73 51.77 -14.64
N TYR A 142 30.74 51.35 -13.39
CA TYR A 142 29.70 51.58 -12.43
C TYR A 142 30.14 52.68 -11.46
N THR A 143 29.66 53.91 -11.70
CA THR A 143 30.04 55.13 -10.95
C THR A 143 28.94 55.54 -9.95
N ASP A 144 29.35 56.05 -8.79
CA ASP A 144 28.50 56.73 -7.79
C ASP A 144 27.34 55.91 -7.21
N VAL A 145 27.60 54.67 -6.77
CA VAL A 145 26.54 53.86 -6.15
C VAL A 145 27.01 53.14 -4.89
N ASP A 146 26.17 53.22 -3.86
CA ASP A 146 26.37 52.58 -2.56
C ASP A 146 26.51 51.05 -2.67
N GLU A 147 27.15 50.44 -1.66
CA GLU A 147 27.36 48.98 -1.62
C GLU A 147 26.03 48.22 -1.66
N VAL A 148 24.96 48.79 -1.09
CA VAL A 148 23.61 48.23 -1.12
C VAL A 148 23.09 48.05 -2.54
N HIS A 149 23.28 49.04 -3.42
CA HIS A 149 22.84 48.90 -4.81
C HIS A 149 23.69 47.89 -5.57
N GLN A 150 24.99 47.78 -5.29
CA GLN A 150 25.84 46.74 -5.88
C GLN A 150 25.33 45.34 -5.52
N LEU A 151 25.05 45.09 -4.24
CA LEU A 151 24.46 43.85 -3.76
C LEU A 151 23.06 43.62 -4.36
N THR A 152 22.27 44.67 -4.53
CA THR A 152 20.95 44.59 -5.18
C THR A 152 21.07 44.16 -6.64
N LEU A 153 22.04 44.68 -7.40
CA LEU A 153 22.28 44.27 -8.78
C LEU A 153 22.72 42.81 -8.87
N MET A 154 23.61 42.38 -7.99
CA MET A 154 24.03 40.98 -7.90
C MET A 154 22.83 40.08 -7.58
N ALA A 155 22.00 40.48 -6.62
CA ALA A 155 20.78 39.78 -6.25
C ALA A 155 19.78 39.66 -7.41
N LEU A 156 19.52 40.75 -8.13
CA LEU A 156 18.64 40.76 -9.30
C LEU A 156 19.08 39.75 -10.36
N LYS A 157 20.40 39.57 -10.54
CA LYS A 157 20.94 38.66 -11.55
C LYS A 157 21.06 37.21 -11.09
N HIS A 158 21.40 37.00 -9.83
CA HIS A 158 21.78 35.68 -9.28
C HIS A 158 20.76 35.06 -8.31
N ILE A 159 19.73 35.81 -7.91
CA ILE A 159 18.57 35.31 -7.16
C ILE A 159 17.35 35.30 -8.09
N SER A 160 16.98 36.47 -8.63
CA SER A 160 15.78 36.62 -9.48
C SER A 160 16.03 36.31 -10.96
N GLY A 161 17.28 36.42 -11.42
CA GLY A 161 17.65 36.29 -12.82
C GLY A 161 17.94 34.86 -13.29
N ASN A 162 18.34 34.74 -14.55
CA ASN A 162 18.51 33.46 -15.24
C ASN A 162 19.84 32.73 -14.90
N LYS A 163 20.78 33.40 -14.22
CA LYS A 163 22.11 32.86 -13.90
C LYS A 163 22.29 32.67 -12.41
N LYS A 164 21.45 31.84 -11.80
CA LYS A 164 21.35 31.71 -10.35
C LYS A 164 22.62 31.17 -9.69
N TRP A 165 22.95 31.67 -8.50
CA TRP A 165 23.99 31.07 -7.65
C TRP A 165 23.46 29.82 -6.91
N GLY A 166 24.34 29.08 -6.24
CA GLY A 166 23.92 28.07 -5.26
C GLY A 166 23.04 28.70 -4.17
N GLU A 167 22.09 27.93 -3.63
CA GLU A 167 21.09 28.43 -2.68
C GLU A 167 21.73 29.00 -1.41
N TRP A 168 22.86 28.45 -0.96
CA TRP A 168 23.64 28.95 0.17
C TRP A 168 24.14 30.38 -0.08
N ASN A 169 24.80 30.59 -1.22
CA ASN A 169 25.37 31.87 -1.61
C ASN A 169 24.28 32.95 -1.76
N GLN A 170 23.11 32.58 -2.31
CA GLN A 170 21.96 33.48 -2.38
C GLN A 170 21.48 33.87 -0.99
N ALA A 171 21.36 32.90 -0.07
CA ALA A 171 20.88 33.15 1.28
C ALA A 171 21.85 34.05 2.06
N GLN A 172 23.16 33.84 1.94
CA GLN A 172 24.19 34.69 2.56
C GLN A 172 24.11 36.14 2.09
N LEU A 173 23.82 36.38 0.80
CA LEU A 173 23.60 37.74 0.30
C LEU A 173 22.33 38.38 0.91
N LEU A 174 21.26 37.61 1.05
CA LEU A 174 20.03 38.08 1.71
C LEU A 174 20.26 38.38 3.21
N GLU A 175 21.07 37.56 3.88
CA GLU A 175 21.47 37.79 5.27
C GLU A 175 22.30 39.05 5.42
N SER A 176 23.29 39.27 4.54
CA SER A 176 24.11 40.49 4.57
C SER A 176 23.25 41.74 4.37
N LEU A 177 22.33 41.74 3.39
CA LEU A 177 21.39 42.83 3.18
C LEU A 177 20.52 43.11 4.41
N HIS A 178 20.08 42.07 5.12
CA HIS A 178 19.22 42.19 6.28
C HIS A 178 19.95 42.59 7.56
N LYS A 179 21.13 42.01 7.82
CA LYS A 179 21.88 42.13 9.07
C LYS A 179 22.94 43.22 9.02
N ASP A 180 23.77 43.23 7.98
CA ASP A 180 24.91 44.16 7.86
C ASP A 180 24.42 45.55 7.40
N TYR A 181 23.48 45.58 6.46
CA TYR A 181 22.92 46.82 5.90
C TYR A 181 21.54 47.20 6.50
N GLN A 182 21.05 46.44 7.48
CA GLN A 182 19.82 46.72 8.24
C GLN A 182 18.56 46.95 7.39
N LEU A 183 18.49 46.38 6.19
CA LEU A 183 17.29 46.49 5.36
C LEU A 183 16.14 45.64 5.92
N THR A 184 14.95 46.19 5.89
CA THR A 184 13.73 45.46 6.23
C THR A 184 13.40 44.41 5.17
N GLU A 185 12.67 43.36 5.54
CA GLU A 185 12.22 42.32 4.60
C GLU A 185 11.42 42.93 3.43
N ASP A 186 10.62 43.96 3.69
CA ASP A 186 9.86 44.69 2.67
C ASP A 186 10.74 45.40 1.64
N GLU A 187 11.82 46.04 2.10
CA GLU A 187 12.77 46.73 1.23
C GLU A 187 13.55 45.74 0.38
N ILE A 188 13.98 44.62 0.96
CA ILE A 188 14.66 43.53 0.23
C ILE A 188 13.75 42.98 -0.87
N CYS A 189 12.49 42.70 -0.55
CA CYS A 189 11.49 42.22 -1.52
C CYS A 189 11.28 43.20 -2.68
N LYS A 190 11.10 44.49 -2.38
CA LYS A 190 10.89 45.53 -3.39
C LYS A 190 12.11 45.72 -4.31
N ARG A 191 13.32 45.61 -3.76
CA ARG A 191 14.58 45.80 -4.49
C ARG A 191 14.91 44.63 -5.43
N ILE A 192 14.69 43.40 -4.97
CA ILE A 192 15.15 42.19 -5.68
C ILE A 192 14.01 41.52 -6.47
N GLY A 193 12.75 41.79 -6.14
CA GLY A 193 11.59 41.20 -6.80
C GLY A 193 11.27 39.78 -6.33
N ILE A 194 11.58 39.46 -5.06
CA ILE A 194 11.26 38.17 -4.43
C ILE A 194 10.21 38.34 -3.33
N THR A 195 9.53 37.24 -2.97
CA THR A 195 8.50 37.27 -1.93
C THR A 195 9.11 37.28 -0.52
N LYS A 196 8.36 37.82 0.46
CA LYS A 196 8.76 37.73 1.89
C LYS A 196 8.96 36.30 2.35
N VAL A 197 8.17 35.37 1.80
CA VAL A 197 8.27 33.94 2.07
C VAL A 197 9.66 33.42 1.71
N GLU A 198 10.20 33.85 0.57
CA GLU A 198 11.53 33.39 0.10
C GLU A 198 12.68 34.00 0.92
N VAL A 199 12.57 35.28 1.29
CA VAL A 199 13.51 35.94 2.20
C VAL A 199 13.53 35.22 3.54
N ARG A 200 12.36 35.09 4.19
CA ARG A 200 12.22 34.42 5.49
C ARG A 200 12.70 32.98 5.44
N ARG A 201 12.38 32.23 4.39
CA ARG A 201 12.84 30.84 4.23
C ARG A 201 14.37 30.76 4.18
N SER A 202 15.02 31.66 3.45
CA SER A 202 16.49 31.70 3.35
C SER A 202 17.11 32.02 4.71
N LEU A 203 16.57 33.02 5.42
CA LEU A 203 17.05 33.41 6.75
C LEU A 203 16.82 32.32 7.82
N ARG A 204 15.67 31.62 7.79
CA ARG A 204 15.38 30.47 8.68
C ARG A 204 16.34 29.32 8.43
N ALA A 205 16.60 29.00 7.16
CA ALA A 205 17.54 27.95 6.79
C ALA A 205 18.96 28.28 7.29
N LEU A 206 19.40 29.53 7.18
CA LEU A 206 20.69 29.97 7.72
C LEU A 206 20.77 29.85 9.24
N SER A 207 19.69 30.20 9.96
CA SER A 207 19.61 30.02 11.41
C SER A 207 19.74 28.55 11.81
N LEU A 208 19.02 27.65 11.13
CA LEU A 208 19.12 26.21 11.39
C LEU A 208 20.52 25.65 11.05
N VAL A 209 21.19 26.18 10.03
CA VAL A 209 22.61 25.85 9.75
C VAL A 209 23.53 26.38 10.84
N ALA A 210 23.27 27.55 11.40
CA ALA A 210 24.05 28.07 12.51
C ALA A 210 23.94 27.14 13.74
N GLU A 211 22.75 26.62 14.03
CA GLU A 211 22.55 25.59 15.06
C GLU A 211 23.29 24.29 14.73
N TYR A 212 23.23 23.82 13.48
CA TYR A 212 23.98 22.63 13.05
C TYR A 212 25.49 22.81 13.22
N ARG A 213 26.04 23.97 12.82
CA ARG A 213 27.46 24.30 12.98
C ARG A 213 27.90 24.41 14.45
N ALA A 214 26.97 24.71 15.35
CA ALA A 214 27.22 24.75 16.79
C ALA A 214 27.05 23.38 17.47
N SER A 215 26.51 22.38 16.76
CA SER A 215 26.34 21.01 17.27
C SER A 215 27.61 20.17 17.12
N ASP A 216 27.58 18.95 17.66
CA ASP A 216 28.68 17.97 17.58
C ASP A 216 29.02 17.54 16.14
N TYR A 217 28.15 17.86 15.16
CA TYR A 217 28.36 17.54 13.74
C TYR A 217 28.80 18.75 12.90
N GLY A 218 29.07 19.89 13.53
CA GLY A 218 29.23 21.17 12.82
C GLY A 218 30.39 21.23 11.82
N ASP A 219 31.44 20.44 12.05
CA ASP A 219 32.61 20.28 11.18
C ASP A 219 32.30 19.55 9.86
N GLN A 220 31.18 18.82 9.79
CA GLN A 220 30.75 18.09 8.59
C GLN A 220 29.96 18.97 7.60
N PHE A 221 29.60 20.20 7.97
CA PHE A 221 28.81 21.09 7.12
C PHE A 221 29.52 21.43 5.80
N ASN A 222 28.79 21.32 4.69
CA ASN A 222 29.21 21.86 3.39
C ASN A 222 28.02 22.47 2.63
N GLU A 223 28.29 23.26 1.59
CA GLU A 223 27.23 24.00 0.87
C GLU A 223 26.18 23.10 0.20
N SER A 224 26.54 21.85 -0.13
CA SER A 224 25.62 20.90 -0.76
C SER A 224 24.51 20.44 0.20
N MET A 225 24.71 20.62 1.51
CA MET A 225 23.70 20.31 2.53
C MET A 225 22.67 21.43 2.68
N PHE A 226 22.99 22.70 2.34
CA PHE A 226 22.08 23.83 2.55
C PHE A 226 20.68 23.64 1.95
N PRO A 227 20.51 23.06 0.75
CA PRO A 227 19.18 22.79 0.22
C PRO A 227 18.32 21.88 1.10
N ILE A 228 18.93 20.97 1.88
CA ILE A 228 18.23 20.09 2.83
C ILE A 228 17.66 20.93 3.98
N PHE A 229 18.48 21.80 4.58
CA PHE A 229 18.03 22.75 5.62
C PHE A 229 16.92 23.67 5.13
N ARG A 230 17.09 24.22 3.91
CA ARG A 230 16.07 25.05 3.25
C ARG A 230 14.76 24.29 3.03
N HIS A 231 14.83 22.99 2.77
CA HIS A 231 13.66 22.12 2.65
C HIS A 231 13.02 21.82 4.01
N ALA A 232 13.83 21.57 5.04
CA ALA A 232 13.34 21.27 6.39
C ALA A 232 12.52 22.43 6.97
N VAL A 233 13.00 23.67 6.87
CA VAL A 233 12.28 24.87 7.36
C VAL A 233 11.03 25.23 6.54
N ARG A 234 10.77 24.52 5.43
CA ARG A 234 9.53 24.62 4.65
C ARG A 234 8.48 23.61 5.14
N SER A 235 8.89 22.47 5.69
CA SER A 235 7.99 21.41 6.13
C SER A 235 7.31 21.77 7.45
N ALA A 236 5.99 21.91 7.44
CA ALA A 236 5.22 22.20 8.67
C ALA A 236 5.38 21.09 9.71
N ALA A 237 5.39 19.82 9.27
CA ALA A 237 5.55 18.67 10.16
C ALA A 237 6.90 18.71 10.89
N LEU A 238 8.00 18.97 10.17
CA LEU A 238 9.32 19.08 10.78
C LEU A 238 9.48 20.30 11.69
N LYS A 239 8.87 21.44 11.32
CA LYS A 239 8.85 22.62 12.19
C LYS A 239 8.11 22.34 13.49
N ASN A 240 6.97 21.66 13.44
CA ASN A 240 6.23 21.27 14.64
C ASN A 240 7.03 20.27 15.48
N TRP A 241 7.64 19.27 14.83
CA TRP A 241 8.41 18.22 15.49
C TRP A 241 9.68 18.74 16.19
N MET A 242 10.37 19.73 15.63
CA MET A 242 11.51 20.40 16.27
C MET A 242 11.11 21.60 17.15
N GLU A 243 9.81 21.88 17.28
CA GLU A 243 9.29 23.07 17.99
C GLU A 243 9.98 24.36 17.53
N TRP A 244 9.96 24.60 16.21
CA TRP A 244 10.53 25.80 15.60
C TRP A 244 9.70 27.05 15.91
N ASP A 245 10.33 28.09 16.46
CA ASP A 245 9.74 29.41 16.63
C ASP A 245 10.14 30.35 15.47
N ASP A 246 9.13 30.95 14.83
CA ASP A 246 9.34 31.89 13.73
C ASP A 246 9.77 33.30 14.18
N GLY A 247 9.60 33.62 15.47
CA GLY A 247 9.98 34.89 16.08
C GLY A 247 11.48 35.00 16.32
N ASP A 248 12.07 34.03 17.02
CA ASP A 248 13.51 33.99 17.28
C ASP A 248 14.31 33.19 16.23
N ARG A 249 13.62 32.42 15.38
CA ARG A 249 14.19 31.55 14.34
C ARG A 249 15.05 30.43 14.90
N HIS A 250 14.65 29.88 16.04
CA HIS A 250 15.31 28.77 16.70
C HIS A 250 14.40 27.56 16.89
N THR A 251 15.02 26.41 17.12
CA THR A 251 14.32 25.21 17.60
C THR A 251 14.31 25.16 19.12
N HIS A 252 13.19 24.76 19.72
CA HIS A 252 13.09 24.56 21.17
C HIS A 252 13.21 23.09 21.59
N ASN A 253 12.90 22.15 20.69
CA ASN A 253 13.06 20.72 20.97
C ASN A 253 14.46 20.26 20.55
N THR A 254 15.41 20.37 21.48
CA THR A 254 16.82 20.00 21.23
C THR A 254 16.97 18.52 20.88
N ALA A 255 16.19 17.62 21.50
CA ALA A 255 16.29 16.19 21.24
C ALA A 255 15.93 15.82 19.79
N ASN A 256 14.82 16.35 19.26
CA ASN A 256 14.41 16.08 17.89
C ASN A 256 15.31 16.80 16.88
N ARG A 257 15.77 18.01 17.20
CA ARG A 257 16.78 18.71 16.38
C ARG A 257 18.08 17.90 16.28
N ASP A 258 18.62 17.47 17.41
CA ASP A 258 19.90 16.75 17.45
C ASP A 258 19.77 15.40 16.73
N PHE A 259 18.62 14.74 16.84
CA PHE A 259 18.31 13.55 16.04
C PHE A 259 18.21 13.86 14.54
N PHE A 260 17.59 14.97 14.14
CA PHE A 260 17.59 15.41 12.74
C PHE A 260 19.02 15.67 12.22
N PHE A 261 19.86 16.30 13.04
CA PHE A 261 21.26 16.56 12.72
C PHE A 261 22.07 15.27 12.61
N SER A 262 21.84 14.29 13.49
CA SER A 262 22.47 12.99 13.42
C SER A 262 22.09 12.24 12.14
N LEU A 263 20.83 12.31 11.71
CA LEU A 263 20.39 11.72 10.44
C LEU A 263 21.04 12.34 9.20
N MET A 264 21.54 13.58 9.28
CA MET A 264 22.27 14.24 8.20
C MET A 264 23.79 14.04 8.27
N SER A 265 24.30 13.40 9.33
CA SER A 265 25.73 13.39 9.67
C SER A 265 26.25 11.98 9.90
N ARG A 266 27.57 11.83 9.81
CA ARG A 266 28.26 10.63 10.28
C ARG A 266 28.37 10.68 11.79
N GLU A 267 28.03 9.58 12.45
CA GLU A 267 28.01 9.49 13.91
C GLU A 267 28.84 8.28 14.37
N PRO A 268 29.81 8.46 15.29
CA PRO A 268 30.61 7.35 15.80
C PRO A 268 29.76 6.38 16.61
N THR A 269 29.95 5.07 16.45
CA THR A 269 29.28 4.07 17.28
C THR A 269 30.11 3.74 18.52
N GLU A 270 29.45 3.72 19.66
CA GLU A 270 30.02 3.18 20.90
C GLU A 270 30.17 1.65 20.78
N GLU A 271 31.39 1.15 20.99
CA GLU A 271 31.70 -0.27 21.11
C GLU A 271 32.19 -0.55 22.53
N THR A 272 31.59 -1.54 23.20
CA THR A 272 32.14 -2.07 24.45
C THR A 272 33.36 -2.93 24.14
N GLU A 273 34.52 -2.52 24.64
CA GLU A 273 35.75 -3.29 24.60
C GLU A 273 35.65 -4.52 25.53
N ASP A 274 36.49 -5.53 25.30
CA ASP A 274 36.48 -6.81 26.06
C ASP A 274 36.73 -6.63 27.58
N ASP A 275 37.25 -5.48 28.01
CA ASP A 275 37.46 -5.12 29.42
C ASP A 275 36.24 -4.41 30.07
N GLY A 276 35.15 -4.24 29.31
CA GLY A 276 33.94 -3.56 29.76
C GLY A 276 34.00 -2.03 29.68
N SER A 277 35.08 -1.45 29.15
CA SER A 277 35.13 -0.02 28.82
C SER A 277 34.36 0.27 27.53
N VAL A 278 33.72 1.43 27.45
CA VAL A 278 33.02 1.90 26.24
C VAL A 278 34.00 2.78 25.46
N GLY A 279 34.48 2.28 24.32
CA GLY A 279 35.33 3.00 23.39
C GLY A 279 34.55 3.40 22.12
N TYR A 280 35.00 4.44 21.43
CA TYR A 280 34.50 4.74 20.08
C TYR A 280 35.33 3.94 19.07
N GLY A 281 34.83 2.76 18.68
CA GLY A 281 35.46 1.94 17.65
C GLY A 281 35.45 2.63 16.27
N GLY A 282 36.20 2.10 15.31
CA GLY A 282 36.29 2.66 13.94
C GLY A 282 35.03 2.55 13.07
N LYS A 283 33.87 2.23 13.67
CA LYS A 283 32.58 2.12 12.97
C LYS A 283 31.79 3.42 13.14
N TYR A 284 31.18 3.85 12.05
CA TYR A 284 30.36 5.06 11.99
C TYR A 284 29.01 4.71 11.38
N LEU A 285 27.97 5.36 11.89
CA LEU A 285 26.66 5.38 11.28
C LEU A 285 26.68 6.42 10.15
N GLU A 286 26.29 6.01 8.95
CA GLU A 286 26.26 6.90 7.78
C GLU A 286 25.03 7.83 7.80
N PRO A 287 25.09 8.98 7.09
CA PRO A 287 23.96 9.87 6.93
C PRO A 287 22.80 9.18 6.19
N VAL A 288 21.59 9.40 6.69
CA VAL A 288 20.35 8.88 6.08
C VAL A 288 19.70 9.94 5.18
N ILE A 289 19.80 11.20 5.57
CA ILE A 289 19.23 12.34 4.84
C ILE A 289 20.36 12.95 4.02
N THR A 290 20.31 12.72 2.71
CA THR A 290 21.33 13.21 1.77
C THR A 290 20.73 14.07 0.65
N ARG A 291 19.41 14.01 0.46
CA ARG A 291 18.66 14.71 -0.59
C ARG A 291 17.44 15.43 -0.03
N ARG A 292 16.85 16.32 -0.82
CA ARG A 292 15.61 17.04 -0.46
C ARG A 292 14.44 16.09 -0.24
N ASP A 293 14.32 15.05 -1.07
CA ASP A 293 13.23 14.08 -1.02
C ASP A 293 13.26 13.23 0.27
N ASP A 294 14.44 13.07 0.89
CA ASP A 294 14.58 12.38 2.17
C ASP A 294 13.92 13.19 3.30
N VAL A 295 13.94 14.52 3.20
CA VAL A 295 13.25 15.41 4.15
C VAL A 295 11.74 15.24 4.06
N ASP A 296 11.20 15.07 2.86
CA ASP A 296 9.77 14.78 2.67
C ASP A 296 9.39 13.41 3.21
N THR A 297 10.28 12.43 3.01
CA THR A 297 10.08 11.08 3.52
C THR A 297 10.09 11.07 5.05
N LEU A 298 11.02 11.80 5.67
CA LEU A 298 11.05 11.98 7.13
C LEU A 298 9.78 12.67 7.63
N ALA A 299 9.33 13.74 6.97
CA ALA A 299 8.12 14.47 7.35
C ALA A 299 6.86 13.59 7.36
N LYS A 300 6.83 12.50 6.59
CA LYS A 300 5.73 11.51 6.58
C LYS A 300 5.87 10.42 7.65
N VAL A 301 7.05 10.27 8.23
CA VAL A 301 7.38 9.23 9.21
C VAL A 301 7.27 9.75 10.64
N ILE A 302 7.56 11.03 10.88
CA ILE A 302 7.64 11.61 12.24
C ILE A 302 6.32 11.66 13.01
N ASP A 303 5.17 11.63 12.33
CA ASP A 303 3.84 11.63 12.96
C ASP A 303 3.35 10.21 13.32
N ASP A 304 4.12 9.17 12.97
CA ASP A 304 3.80 7.77 13.27
C ASP A 304 4.83 7.21 14.25
N ASP A 305 4.42 7.03 15.52
CA ASP A 305 5.30 6.59 16.60
C ASP A 305 6.05 5.29 16.29
N ARG A 306 5.40 4.34 15.59
CA ARG A 306 6.04 3.05 15.25
C ARG A 306 7.10 3.24 14.17
N ALA A 307 6.80 4.04 13.15
CA ALA A 307 7.75 4.34 12.09
C ALA A 307 8.94 5.16 12.61
N LEU A 308 8.69 6.11 13.51
CA LEU A 308 9.73 6.90 14.17
C LEU A 308 10.61 6.05 15.08
N GLU A 309 10.03 5.12 15.84
CA GLU A 309 10.79 4.17 16.67
C GLU A 309 11.66 3.23 15.80
N TYR A 310 11.12 2.75 14.68
CA TYR A 310 11.88 1.98 13.70
C TYR A 310 13.06 2.78 13.15
N LEU A 311 12.85 4.06 12.81
CA LEU A 311 13.90 4.93 12.29
C LEU A 311 15.02 5.15 13.32
N LYS A 312 14.64 5.42 14.59
CA LYS A 312 15.60 5.59 15.69
C LYS A 312 16.46 4.35 15.92
N LYS A 313 15.86 3.17 15.81
CA LYS A 313 16.55 1.89 16.07
C LYS A 313 17.43 1.42 14.91
N ASN A 314 16.93 1.52 13.68
CA ASN A 314 17.57 0.89 12.53
C ASN A 314 18.31 1.88 11.62
N ARG A 315 18.11 3.19 11.84
CA ARG A 315 18.69 4.28 11.03
C ARG A 315 18.41 4.10 9.52
N ASP A 316 17.24 3.55 9.19
CA ASP A 316 16.76 3.31 7.82
C ASP A 316 15.45 4.06 7.58
N LEU A 317 15.54 5.18 6.86
CA LEU A 317 14.41 6.02 6.51
C LEU A 317 13.44 5.35 5.54
N ASN A 318 13.94 4.54 4.61
CA ASN A 318 13.10 3.82 3.66
C ASN A 318 12.36 2.66 4.34
N GLY A 319 13.01 1.98 5.28
CA GLY A 319 12.40 0.96 6.13
C GLY A 319 11.34 1.55 7.06
N ALA A 320 11.63 2.70 7.69
CA ALA A 320 10.67 3.43 8.50
C ALA A 320 9.45 3.86 7.68
N TYR A 321 9.66 4.41 6.48
CA TYR A 321 8.60 4.78 5.55
C TYR A 321 7.71 3.60 5.13
N ARG A 322 8.26 2.38 5.00
CA ARG A 322 7.48 1.16 4.71
C ARG A 322 6.66 0.66 5.89
N THR A 323 7.01 1.08 7.10
CA THR A 323 6.38 0.63 8.34
C THR A 323 5.16 1.48 8.70
N SER A 324 4.98 2.65 8.05
CA SER A 324 3.86 3.54 8.34
C SER A 324 2.55 3.15 7.63
N ASP A 325 1.46 3.09 8.39
CA ASP A 325 0.12 2.69 7.93
C ASP A 325 -0.54 3.72 6.99
N LEU A 326 -0.19 5.01 7.13
CA LEU A 326 -0.75 6.10 6.31
C LEU A 326 -0.31 6.00 4.84
N VAL A 327 0.91 5.52 4.62
CA VAL A 327 1.58 5.44 3.32
C VAL A 327 1.08 4.26 2.48
N PHE A 328 0.72 3.15 3.13
CA PHE A 328 0.14 1.99 2.45
C PHE A 328 -1.08 2.39 1.62
N ARG A 329 -1.94 3.26 2.18
CA ARG A 329 -3.15 3.77 1.51
C ARG A 329 -2.84 4.69 0.32
N GLU A 330 -1.89 5.62 0.45
CA GLU A 330 -1.53 6.55 -0.64
C GLU A 330 -0.88 5.83 -1.84
N ARG A 331 0.04 4.89 -1.58
CA ARG A 331 0.68 4.09 -2.64
C ARG A 331 -0.33 3.21 -3.36
N GLN A 332 -1.27 2.61 -2.62
CA GLN A 332 -2.34 1.80 -3.19
C GLN A 332 -3.20 2.65 -4.16
N GLN A 333 -3.58 3.86 -3.77
CA GLN A 333 -4.36 4.76 -4.64
C GLN A 333 -3.60 5.20 -5.90
N ALA A 334 -2.31 5.55 -5.79
CA ALA A 334 -1.51 5.95 -6.94
C ALA A 334 -1.31 4.80 -7.95
N ALA A 335 -1.06 3.59 -7.46
CA ALA A 335 -0.93 2.40 -8.31
C ALA A 335 -2.23 2.09 -9.07
N VAL A 336 -3.39 2.17 -8.39
CA VAL A 336 -4.71 1.97 -9.02
C VAL A 336 -4.97 3.01 -10.12
N ARG A 337 -4.63 4.28 -9.89
CA ARG A 337 -4.79 5.34 -10.90
C ARG A 337 -3.91 5.12 -12.14
N SER A 338 -2.66 4.67 -11.94
CA SER A 338 -1.76 4.36 -13.06
C SER A 338 -2.31 3.24 -13.93
N VAL A 339 -2.74 2.14 -13.31
CA VAL A 339 -3.32 0.99 -14.04
C VAL A 339 -4.56 1.41 -14.84
N ALA A 340 -5.43 2.25 -14.25
CA ALA A 340 -6.62 2.74 -14.95
C ALA A 340 -6.25 3.56 -16.21
N ALA A 341 -5.28 4.47 -16.11
CA ALA A 341 -4.82 5.28 -17.24
C ALA A 341 -4.15 4.44 -18.35
N ASP A 342 -3.36 3.44 -17.97
CA ASP A 342 -2.70 2.54 -18.92
C ASP A 342 -3.70 1.66 -19.68
N VAL A 343 -4.75 1.18 -19.00
CA VAL A 343 -5.85 0.41 -19.61
C VAL A 343 -6.67 1.26 -20.59
N GLU A 344 -6.93 2.52 -20.24
CA GLU A 344 -7.62 3.49 -21.12
C GLU A 344 -6.80 3.78 -22.38
N THR A 345 -5.47 3.87 -22.25
CA THR A 345 -4.56 4.01 -23.39
C THR A 345 -4.60 2.77 -24.30
N LEU A 346 -4.60 1.57 -23.72
CA LEU A 346 -4.67 0.32 -24.49
C LEU A 346 -6.00 0.13 -25.23
N THR A 347 -7.09 0.72 -24.76
CA THR A 347 -8.39 0.67 -25.46
C THR A 347 -8.42 1.54 -26.71
N GLN A 348 -7.57 2.57 -26.78
CA GLN A 348 -7.45 3.46 -27.94
C GLN A 348 -6.48 2.91 -29.01
N LEU A 349 -5.74 1.84 -28.70
CA LEU A 349 -4.75 1.23 -29.58
C LEU A 349 -5.24 -0.13 -30.11
N ALA A 350 -4.92 -0.45 -31.37
CA ALA A 350 -5.18 -1.78 -31.92
C ALA A 350 -4.20 -2.80 -31.31
N ILE A 351 -4.71 -3.73 -30.51
CA ILE A 351 -3.90 -4.72 -29.79
C ILE A 351 -3.51 -5.88 -30.74
N ASN A 352 -2.21 -6.20 -30.78
CA ASN A 352 -1.71 -7.36 -31.52
C ASN A 352 -2.06 -8.67 -30.80
N PRO A 353 -2.60 -9.70 -31.49
CA PRO A 353 -2.89 -11.02 -30.91
C PRO A 353 -1.72 -11.71 -30.18
N GLN A 354 -0.47 -11.34 -30.47
CA GLN A 354 0.70 -11.88 -29.78
C GLN A 354 0.81 -11.41 -28.31
N ASN A 355 0.22 -10.27 -27.96
CA ASN A 355 0.25 -9.70 -26.61
C ASN A 355 -0.96 -10.15 -25.76
N LEU A 356 -1.85 -10.97 -26.34
CA LEU A 356 -3.04 -11.48 -25.66
C LEU A 356 -2.71 -12.26 -24.37
N PRO A 357 -1.70 -13.16 -24.34
CA PRO A 357 -1.36 -13.91 -23.13
C PRO A 357 -0.95 -13.02 -21.96
N ASP A 358 -0.21 -11.94 -22.23
CA ASP A 358 0.23 -11.00 -21.21
C ASP A 358 -0.95 -10.20 -20.63
N LEU A 359 -1.89 -9.78 -21.49
CA LEU A 359 -3.12 -9.12 -21.06
C LEU A 359 -4.03 -10.04 -20.25
N GLU A 360 -4.11 -11.32 -20.60
CA GLU A 360 -4.86 -12.31 -19.83
C GLU A 360 -4.22 -12.59 -18.46
N ALA A 361 -2.89 -12.63 -18.38
CA ALA A 361 -2.15 -12.75 -17.12
C ALA A 361 -2.34 -11.52 -16.23
N VAL A 362 -2.33 -10.31 -16.79
CA VAL A 362 -2.63 -9.06 -16.07
C VAL A 362 -4.08 -9.05 -15.59
N ARG A 363 -5.04 -9.44 -16.43
CA ARG A 363 -6.46 -9.59 -16.04
C ARG A 363 -6.61 -10.55 -14.86
N GLY A 364 -5.97 -11.72 -14.88
CA GLY A 364 -6.03 -12.67 -13.77
C GLY A 364 -5.48 -12.11 -12.45
N LYS A 365 -4.36 -11.37 -12.52
CA LYS A 365 -3.79 -10.72 -11.34
C LYS A 365 -4.69 -9.61 -10.81
N LEU A 366 -5.23 -8.75 -11.67
CA LEU A 366 -6.17 -7.69 -11.28
C LEU A 366 -7.46 -8.27 -10.70
N GLN A 367 -8.00 -9.32 -11.31
CA GLN A 367 -9.18 -10.03 -10.81
C GLN A 367 -8.91 -10.59 -9.40
N SER A 368 -7.76 -11.23 -9.16
CA SER A 368 -7.39 -11.70 -7.81
C SER A 368 -7.27 -10.58 -6.77
N ILE A 369 -6.86 -9.38 -7.18
CA ILE A 369 -6.78 -8.21 -6.31
C ILE A 369 -8.19 -7.70 -6.01
N ILE A 370 -9.06 -7.63 -7.02
CA ILE A 370 -10.46 -7.25 -6.89
C ILE A 370 -11.22 -8.24 -6.01
N ASP A 371 -11.00 -9.55 -6.18
CA ASP A 371 -11.66 -10.59 -5.38
C ASP A 371 -11.23 -10.51 -3.92
N ARG A 372 -9.94 -10.26 -3.65
CA ARG A 372 -9.43 -9.99 -2.29
C ARG A 372 -9.98 -8.68 -1.72
N ALA A 373 -10.08 -7.63 -2.54
CA ALA A 373 -10.63 -6.33 -2.14
C ALA A 373 -12.14 -6.39 -1.88
N ARG A 374 -12.89 -7.18 -2.66
CA ARG A 374 -14.33 -7.44 -2.46
C ARG A 374 -14.58 -8.35 -1.26
N ALA A 375 -13.69 -9.31 -1.01
CA ALA A 375 -13.68 -10.06 0.25
C ALA A 375 -13.39 -9.16 1.47
N SER A 376 -12.77 -7.99 1.25
CA SER A 376 -12.54 -6.94 2.25
C SER A 376 -13.44 -5.71 2.07
N GLY A 377 -14.48 -5.79 1.22
CA GLY A 377 -15.48 -4.75 0.96
C GLY A 377 -16.50 -4.58 2.10
N LEU A 378 -16.06 -4.82 3.34
CA LEU A 378 -16.81 -4.51 4.55
C LEU A 378 -16.50 -3.05 4.92
N SER A 379 -17.09 -2.10 4.21
CA SER A 379 -17.27 -0.77 4.79
C SER A 379 -18.45 -0.86 5.76
N GLY A 380 -18.16 -1.07 7.06
CA GLY A 380 -19.15 -0.91 8.11
C GLY A 380 -19.30 -2.03 9.13
N VAL A 381 -18.69 -3.21 8.92
CA VAL A 381 -18.51 -4.21 10.00
C VAL A 381 -17.19 -4.91 9.79
N GLU A 382 -16.16 -4.46 10.49
CA GLU A 382 -14.93 -5.23 10.63
C GLU A 382 -15.25 -6.55 11.35
N GLN A 383 -14.79 -7.67 10.76
CA GLN A 383 -14.72 -9.03 11.32
C GLN A 383 -15.98 -9.90 11.23
N LYS A 384 -15.99 -10.84 10.26
CA LYS A 384 -16.77 -12.09 10.36
C LYS A 384 -16.18 -12.93 11.51
N ALA A 385 -16.61 -12.65 12.73
CA ALA A 385 -16.18 -13.38 13.92
C ALA A 385 -17.17 -14.49 14.27
N VAL A 386 -16.66 -15.62 14.74
CA VAL A 386 -17.49 -16.67 15.35
C VAL A 386 -17.87 -16.21 16.75
N PHE A 387 -19.07 -16.56 17.24
CA PHE A 387 -19.50 -16.21 18.60
C PHE A 387 -18.55 -16.72 19.69
N ARG A 388 -17.92 -17.89 19.48
CA ARG A 388 -16.95 -18.51 20.39
C ARG A 388 -15.86 -19.22 19.59
N ASP A 389 -14.60 -19.08 19.99
CA ASP A 389 -13.46 -19.76 19.35
C ASP A 389 -13.37 -21.26 19.71
N ARG A 390 -14.01 -21.65 20.82
CA ARG A 390 -14.08 -23.04 21.30
C ARG A 390 -15.54 -23.44 21.46
N VAL A 391 -15.87 -24.60 20.90
CA VAL A 391 -17.20 -25.20 20.91
C VAL A 391 -17.13 -26.47 21.73
N ASP A 392 -17.86 -26.52 22.85
CA ASP A 392 -17.91 -27.69 23.72
C ASP A 392 -18.99 -28.68 23.23
N SER A 393 -20.10 -28.18 22.68
CA SER A 393 -21.11 -28.99 21.99
C SER A 393 -21.66 -28.31 20.74
N HIS A 394 -21.83 -29.04 19.64
CA HIS A 394 -22.41 -28.51 18.39
C HIS A 394 -23.95 -28.47 18.46
N PHE A 395 -24.65 -28.69 17.35
CA PHE A 395 -26.11 -28.75 17.35
C PHE A 395 -26.60 -30.01 18.07
N SER A 396 -27.56 -29.87 18.98
CA SER A 396 -28.26 -30.99 19.63
C SER A 396 -29.69 -31.19 19.10
N ARG A 397 -30.29 -30.10 18.59
CA ARG A 397 -31.62 -30.10 17.94
C ARG A 397 -31.68 -28.98 16.90
N ILE A 398 -32.37 -29.24 15.79
CA ILE A 398 -32.64 -28.25 14.75
C ILE A 398 -34.12 -28.34 14.37
N HIS A 399 -34.81 -27.21 14.38
CA HIS A 399 -36.21 -27.09 14.01
C HIS A 399 -36.36 -26.08 12.87
N VAL A 400 -36.87 -26.55 11.74
CA VAL A 400 -37.17 -25.74 10.56
C VAL A 400 -38.66 -25.41 10.60
N GLN A 401 -39.00 -24.26 11.19
CA GLN A 401 -40.39 -23.80 11.22
C GLN A 401 -40.90 -23.53 9.82
N ARG A 402 -40.12 -22.83 9.01
CA ARG A 402 -40.44 -22.54 7.61
C ARG A 402 -39.19 -22.31 6.78
N TYR A 403 -38.95 -23.18 5.81
CA TYR A 403 -37.96 -22.98 4.77
C TYR A 403 -38.35 -23.77 3.52
N ARG A 404 -38.73 -23.07 2.45
CA ARG A 404 -39.23 -23.67 1.19
C ARG A 404 -40.39 -24.65 1.48
N ARG A 405 -40.23 -25.94 1.16
CA ARG A 405 -41.25 -26.99 1.41
C ARG A 405 -41.21 -27.55 2.84
N LEU A 406 -40.20 -27.21 3.63
CA LEU A 406 -40.08 -27.67 5.00
C LEU A 406 -40.89 -26.73 5.90
N ALA A 407 -41.93 -27.28 6.53
CA ALA A 407 -42.77 -26.56 7.47
C ALA A 407 -42.94 -27.39 8.73
N GLY A 408 -42.37 -26.92 9.85
CA GLY A 408 -42.41 -27.60 11.15
C GLY A 408 -41.58 -28.89 11.22
N VAL A 409 -40.47 -28.99 10.46
CA VAL A 409 -39.59 -30.17 10.50
C VAL A 409 -38.68 -30.09 11.73
N ASP A 410 -38.59 -31.15 12.52
CA ASP A 410 -37.83 -31.17 13.78
C ASP A 410 -36.86 -32.34 13.81
N MET A 411 -35.56 -32.05 13.83
CA MET A 411 -34.51 -33.04 13.98
C MET A 411 -33.97 -32.99 15.40
N ALA A 412 -34.28 -34.02 16.17
CA ALA A 412 -33.75 -34.22 17.52
C ALA A 412 -32.63 -35.27 17.52
N GLN A 413 -31.91 -35.37 18.66
CA GLN A 413 -30.88 -36.39 18.87
C GLN A 413 -29.71 -36.31 17.88
N LEU A 414 -29.26 -35.10 17.57
CA LEU A 414 -28.10 -34.90 16.70
C LEU A 414 -26.83 -35.45 17.35
N ALA A 415 -26.05 -36.18 16.55
CA ALA A 415 -24.78 -36.77 16.93
C ALA A 415 -23.62 -36.08 16.19
N ARG A 416 -22.41 -36.64 16.26
CA ARG A 416 -21.25 -36.12 15.52
C ARG A 416 -21.41 -36.28 14.02
N ILE A 417 -21.98 -37.40 13.57
CA ILE A 417 -22.32 -37.67 12.17
C ILE A 417 -23.82 -37.91 12.07
N ASN A 418 -24.48 -37.11 11.24
CA ASN A 418 -25.92 -37.13 11.04
C ASN A 418 -26.21 -37.47 9.59
N ILE A 419 -26.85 -38.62 9.35
CA ILE A 419 -27.18 -39.12 8.01
C ILE A 419 -28.65 -38.82 7.74
N ILE A 420 -28.90 -37.99 6.74
CA ILE A 420 -30.24 -37.59 6.31
C ILE A 420 -30.63 -38.46 5.11
N ALA A 421 -31.56 -39.38 5.34
CA ALA A 421 -32.04 -40.35 4.36
C ALA A 421 -33.43 -39.97 3.84
N GLY A 422 -33.75 -40.38 2.61
CA GLY A 422 -35.08 -40.21 2.03
C GLY A 422 -35.08 -40.33 0.52
N ILE A 423 -36.26 -40.40 -0.10
CA ILE A 423 -36.41 -40.45 -1.55
C ILE A 423 -35.98 -39.14 -2.25
N ASN A 424 -35.82 -39.15 -3.56
CA ASN A 424 -35.57 -37.93 -4.34
C ASN A 424 -36.68 -36.90 -4.10
N ASN A 425 -36.32 -35.60 -4.10
CA ASN A 425 -37.27 -34.51 -3.93
C ASN A 425 -38.01 -34.46 -2.56
N SER A 426 -37.53 -35.22 -1.55
CA SER A 426 -38.05 -35.19 -0.17
C SER A 426 -37.68 -33.94 0.64
N GLY A 427 -36.69 -33.15 0.21
CA GLY A 427 -36.25 -31.95 0.92
C GLY A 427 -34.90 -32.05 1.63
N LYS A 428 -34.15 -33.14 1.45
CA LYS A 428 -32.79 -33.34 2.02
C LYS A 428 -31.83 -32.16 1.82
N THR A 429 -31.63 -31.72 0.57
CA THR A 429 -30.78 -30.56 0.28
C THR A 429 -31.32 -29.28 0.94
N SER A 430 -32.64 -29.10 0.98
CA SER A 430 -33.26 -27.94 1.66
C SER A 430 -33.01 -27.96 3.16
N LEU A 431 -32.92 -29.15 3.76
CA LEU A 431 -32.60 -29.31 5.17
C LEU A 431 -31.14 -28.94 5.46
N LEU A 432 -30.18 -29.39 4.63
CA LEU A 432 -28.79 -28.93 4.73
C LEU A 432 -28.67 -27.41 4.55
N GLU A 433 -29.42 -26.81 3.63
CA GLU A 433 -29.46 -25.36 3.45
C GLU A 433 -29.97 -24.64 4.70
N ALA A 434 -31.02 -25.15 5.35
CA ALA A 434 -31.52 -24.58 6.59
C ALA A 434 -30.48 -24.63 7.72
N ILE A 435 -29.76 -25.76 7.85
CA ILE A 435 -28.66 -25.91 8.82
C ILE A 435 -27.53 -24.92 8.49
N TYR A 436 -27.19 -24.75 7.21
CA TYR A 436 -26.19 -23.79 6.77
C TYR A 436 -26.58 -22.35 7.14
N LEU A 437 -27.81 -21.94 6.87
CA LEU A 437 -28.30 -20.60 7.19
C LEU A 437 -28.33 -20.37 8.71
N LEU A 438 -28.75 -21.36 9.50
CA LEU A 438 -28.70 -21.26 10.96
C LEU A 438 -27.27 -21.07 11.47
N ALA A 439 -26.28 -21.76 10.90
CA ALA A 439 -24.87 -21.56 11.25
C ALA A 439 -24.31 -20.20 10.79
N ARG A 440 -24.80 -19.68 9.65
CA ARG A 440 -24.39 -18.38 9.07
C ARG A 440 -25.06 -17.17 9.69
N GLN A 441 -26.13 -17.35 10.48
CA GLN A 441 -26.78 -16.29 11.26
C GLN A 441 -27.14 -15.08 10.37
N ASN A 442 -26.79 -13.85 10.78
CA ASN A 442 -27.13 -12.61 10.07
C ASN A 442 -26.21 -12.28 8.87
N ASP A 443 -25.40 -13.23 8.39
CA ASP A 443 -24.54 -13.03 7.22
C ASP A 443 -25.29 -13.28 5.90
N LEU A 444 -25.57 -12.21 5.15
CA LEU A 444 -26.23 -12.28 3.85
C LEU A 444 -25.45 -13.17 2.86
N ASP A 445 -24.12 -13.22 2.92
CA ASP A 445 -23.35 -14.06 2.00
C ASP A 445 -23.72 -15.54 2.14
N GLY A 446 -24.13 -15.98 3.34
CA GLY A 446 -24.67 -17.32 3.56
C GLY A 446 -25.93 -17.59 2.72
N LEU A 447 -26.85 -16.62 2.66
CA LEU A 447 -28.05 -16.73 1.84
C LEU A 447 -27.73 -16.73 0.34
N LEU A 448 -26.83 -15.84 -0.09
CA LEU A 448 -26.39 -15.76 -1.48
C LEU A 448 -25.72 -17.06 -1.94
N ASP A 449 -24.91 -17.69 -1.10
CA ASP A 449 -24.27 -18.96 -1.41
C ASP A 449 -25.27 -20.07 -1.67
N VAL A 450 -26.34 -20.16 -0.86
CA VAL A 450 -27.41 -21.14 -1.04
C VAL A 450 -28.14 -20.91 -2.37
N MET A 451 -28.44 -19.66 -2.69
CA MET A 451 -29.10 -19.29 -3.95
C MET A 451 -28.22 -19.59 -5.18
N ARG A 452 -26.93 -19.25 -5.11
CA ARG A 452 -25.95 -19.56 -6.18
C ARG A 452 -25.84 -21.05 -6.44
N ARG A 453 -25.80 -21.87 -5.38
CA ARG A 453 -25.76 -23.35 -5.51
C ARG A 453 -26.98 -23.88 -6.25
N ARG A 454 -28.16 -23.36 -5.92
CA ARG A 454 -29.42 -23.73 -6.58
C ARG A 454 -29.49 -23.26 -8.03
N GLY A 455 -29.14 -22.00 -8.27
CA GLY A 455 -29.17 -21.39 -9.60
C GLY A 455 -28.08 -21.89 -10.54
N LYS A 456 -27.04 -22.55 -10.01
CA LYS A 456 -25.81 -22.88 -10.75
C LYS A 456 -25.24 -21.63 -11.43
N VAL A 457 -25.14 -20.55 -10.66
CA VAL A 457 -24.66 -19.25 -11.14
C VAL A 457 -23.32 -18.95 -10.47
N ALA A 458 -22.37 -18.41 -11.25
CA ALA A 458 -21.09 -17.95 -10.74
C ALA A 458 -21.26 -16.75 -9.80
N THR A 459 -20.25 -16.50 -8.96
CA THR A 459 -20.28 -15.48 -7.89
C THR A 459 -20.64 -14.07 -8.41
N ASP A 460 -20.22 -13.75 -9.63
CA ASP A 460 -20.32 -12.46 -10.32
C ASP A 460 -21.57 -12.29 -11.22
N GLN A 461 -22.41 -13.33 -11.33
CA GLN A 461 -23.53 -13.36 -12.28
C GLN A 461 -24.91 -13.46 -11.62
N LEU A 462 -24.99 -13.35 -10.29
CA LEU A 462 -26.28 -13.43 -9.59
C LEU A 462 -27.12 -12.19 -9.89
N ASP A 463 -28.22 -12.37 -10.62
CA ASP A 463 -29.19 -11.31 -10.91
C ASP A 463 -29.95 -10.92 -9.61
N PRO A 464 -29.87 -9.66 -9.18
CA PRO A 464 -30.58 -9.19 -7.99
C PRO A 464 -32.10 -9.33 -8.05
N GLU A 465 -32.71 -9.24 -9.23
CA GLU A 465 -34.16 -9.41 -9.39
C GLU A 465 -34.55 -10.87 -9.14
N TRP A 466 -33.87 -11.80 -9.81
CA TRP A 466 -34.05 -13.23 -9.62
C TRP A 466 -33.83 -13.66 -8.16
N MET A 467 -32.85 -13.07 -7.48
CA MET A 467 -32.58 -13.32 -6.07
C MET A 467 -33.77 -13.02 -5.16
N LEU A 468 -34.41 -11.85 -5.34
CA LEU A 468 -35.59 -11.46 -4.57
C LEU A 468 -36.81 -12.33 -4.94
N GLU A 469 -36.97 -12.69 -6.22
CA GLU A 469 -38.00 -13.64 -6.63
C GLU A 469 -37.85 -15.01 -5.94
N GLN A 470 -36.62 -15.50 -5.77
CA GLN A 470 -36.36 -16.79 -5.12
C GLN A 470 -36.66 -16.80 -3.61
N LEU A 471 -36.61 -15.66 -2.92
CA LEU A 471 -37.00 -15.56 -1.52
C LEU A 471 -38.51 -15.67 -1.33
N GLY A 472 -39.28 -15.11 -2.26
CA GLY A 472 -40.73 -14.98 -2.12
C GLY A 472 -41.13 -14.09 -0.93
N ASN A 473 -42.43 -13.96 -0.67
CA ASN A 473 -42.94 -13.02 0.34
C ASN A 473 -43.04 -13.63 1.75
N GLU A 474 -42.73 -14.92 1.91
CA GLU A 474 -42.83 -15.60 3.19
C GLU A 474 -41.52 -15.51 3.96
N ALA A 475 -41.59 -15.19 5.26
CA ALA A 475 -40.43 -15.20 6.12
C ALA A 475 -39.91 -16.64 6.31
N LEU A 476 -38.60 -16.82 6.16
CA LEU A 476 -37.89 -18.04 6.48
C LEU A 476 -37.60 -18.01 7.98
N CYS A 477 -37.86 -19.11 8.69
CA CYS A 477 -37.62 -19.22 10.12
C CYS A 477 -37.02 -20.58 10.46
N ILE A 478 -35.82 -20.56 11.04
CA ILE A 478 -35.07 -21.74 11.44
C ILE A 478 -34.55 -21.50 12.86
N ASP A 479 -34.74 -22.48 13.73
CA ASP A 479 -34.23 -22.47 15.08
C ASP A 479 -33.50 -23.76 15.44
N GLY A 480 -32.72 -23.71 16.51
CA GLY A 480 -31.99 -24.87 16.99
C GLY A 480 -31.35 -24.62 18.34
N THR A 481 -30.71 -25.66 18.86
CA THR A 481 -29.89 -25.59 20.07
C THR A 481 -28.46 -25.89 19.68
N TYR A 482 -27.57 -24.91 19.85
CA TYR A 482 -26.14 -24.99 19.57
C TYR A 482 -25.37 -24.63 20.84
N ASP A 483 -24.40 -25.43 21.23
CA ASP A 483 -23.60 -25.21 22.45
C ASP A 483 -24.44 -24.91 23.70
N GLN A 484 -25.51 -25.69 23.89
CA GLN A 484 -26.52 -25.56 24.95
C GLN A 484 -27.32 -24.24 24.98
N ALA A 485 -27.17 -23.39 23.97
CA ALA A 485 -27.92 -22.15 23.83
C ALA A 485 -28.88 -22.23 22.64
N ARG A 486 -30.00 -21.51 22.74
CA ARG A 486 -30.94 -21.36 21.63
C ARG A 486 -30.31 -20.48 20.55
N ALA A 487 -30.41 -20.92 19.30
CA ALA A 487 -30.06 -20.15 18.13
C ALA A 487 -31.28 -20.01 17.20
N THR A 488 -31.47 -18.84 16.62
CA THR A 488 -32.54 -18.60 15.64
C THR A 488 -32.04 -17.77 14.47
N VAL A 489 -32.63 -17.95 13.30
CA VAL A 489 -32.48 -17.06 12.14
C VAL A 489 -33.83 -16.88 11.46
N ASN A 490 -34.21 -15.63 11.25
CA ASN A 490 -35.38 -15.19 10.53
C ASN A 490 -34.93 -14.34 9.35
N ILE A 491 -35.35 -14.69 8.15
CA ILE A 491 -35.02 -13.94 6.93
C ILE A 491 -36.34 -13.50 6.30
N ARG A 492 -36.48 -12.20 6.06
CA ARG A 492 -37.64 -11.64 5.35
C ARG A 492 -37.20 -10.62 4.32
N GLN A 493 -37.95 -10.51 3.24
CA GLN A 493 -37.80 -9.43 2.29
C GLN A 493 -39.02 -8.53 2.27
N TYR A 494 -38.80 -7.24 2.04
CA TYR A 494 -39.86 -6.25 1.92
C TYR A 494 -39.40 -5.02 1.13
N LEU A 495 -40.35 -4.19 0.72
CA LEU A 495 -40.08 -2.87 0.14
C LEU A 495 -40.08 -1.84 1.27
N GLU A 496 -38.99 -1.10 1.42
CA GLU A 496 -38.92 0.03 2.35
C GLU A 496 -39.73 1.22 1.80
N GLU A 497 -40.50 1.87 2.67
CA GLU A 497 -41.29 3.06 2.32
C GLU A 497 -40.53 4.39 2.52
N ASP A 498 -39.26 4.32 2.97
CA ASP A 498 -38.44 5.49 3.30
C ASP A 498 -38.26 6.43 2.09
N SER A 499 -38.48 7.72 2.33
CA SER A 499 -38.28 8.79 1.36
C SER A 499 -36.80 9.08 1.04
N ALA A 500 -35.87 8.65 1.90
CA ALA A 500 -34.43 8.87 1.72
C ALA A 500 -33.78 7.88 0.74
N ILE A 501 -34.47 6.80 0.37
CA ILE A 501 -33.92 5.77 -0.52
C ILE A 501 -34.05 6.20 -1.98
N GLU A 502 -32.98 6.01 -2.77
CA GLU A 502 -33.01 6.26 -4.21
C GLU A 502 -33.93 5.25 -4.94
N ARG A 503 -35.20 5.62 -5.10
CA ARG A 503 -36.27 4.73 -5.61
C ARG A 503 -36.07 4.27 -7.06
N THR A 504 -35.22 4.92 -7.85
CA THR A 504 -35.04 4.62 -9.28
C THR A 504 -34.40 3.27 -9.54
N ARG A 505 -33.56 2.78 -8.62
CA ARG A 505 -32.82 1.51 -8.76
C ARG A 505 -33.06 0.54 -7.62
N TYR A 506 -33.71 0.97 -6.56
CA TYR A 506 -34.06 0.13 -5.42
C TYR A 506 -35.00 -1.01 -5.83
N LEU A 507 -34.62 -2.24 -5.51
CA LEU A 507 -35.40 -3.45 -5.81
C LEU A 507 -36.12 -4.01 -4.59
N GLY A 508 -35.49 -3.92 -3.41
CA GLY A 508 -36.02 -4.48 -2.17
C GLY A 508 -34.95 -4.57 -1.09
N SER A 509 -35.40 -4.88 0.12
CA SER A 509 -34.54 -5.05 1.28
C SER A 509 -34.72 -6.42 1.88
N ILE A 510 -33.60 -7.06 2.22
CA ILE A 510 -33.53 -8.34 2.90
C ILE A 510 -33.06 -8.07 4.33
N GLU A 511 -33.94 -8.35 5.29
CA GLU A 511 -33.61 -8.28 6.71
C GLU A 511 -33.39 -9.70 7.24
N ILE A 512 -32.26 -9.87 7.93
CA ILE A 512 -31.91 -11.10 8.63
C ILE A 512 -31.81 -10.78 10.11
N GLU A 513 -32.78 -11.28 10.89
CA GLU A 513 -32.75 -11.24 12.35
C GLU A 513 -32.24 -12.59 12.86
N SER A 514 -31.25 -12.58 13.73
CA SER A 514 -30.73 -13.80 14.31
C SER A 514 -30.50 -13.64 15.82
N SER A 515 -30.61 -14.74 16.56
CA SER A 515 -30.30 -14.75 17.98
C SER A 515 -29.42 -15.94 18.33
N PHE A 516 -28.53 -15.73 19.30
CA PHE A 516 -27.75 -16.80 19.93
C PHE A 516 -27.58 -16.51 21.42
N GLY A 517 -28.24 -17.31 22.26
CA GLY A 517 -28.31 -17.06 23.70
C GLY A 517 -28.93 -15.67 23.98
N PRO A 518 -28.24 -14.77 24.70
CA PRO A 518 -28.73 -13.42 24.97
C PRO A 518 -28.44 -12.41 23.84
N THR A 519 -27.70 -12.81 22.80
CA THR A 519 -27.29 -11.87 21.74
C THR A 519 -28.31 -11.90 20.61
N GLU A 520 -28.83 -10.74 20.25
CA GLU A 520 -29.67 -10.52 19.07
C GLU A 520 -28.88 -9.68 18.07
N LEU A 521 -28.95 -10.05 16.80
CA LEU A 521 -28.29 -9.37 15.70
C LEU A 521 -29.26 -9.20 14.55
N THR A 522 -29.20 -8.05 13.91
CA THR A 522 -29.97 -7.77 12.70
C THR A 522 -29.04 -7.28 11.61
N SER A 523 -29.22 -7.76 10.39
CA SER A 523 -28.61 -7.19 9.20
C SER A 523 -29.68 -6.81 8.18
N LEU A 524 -29.71 -5.53 7.82
CA LEU A 524 -30.55 -4.98 6.77
C LEU A 524 -29.73 -4.83 5.50
N ASN A 525 -30.16 -5.46 4.42
CA ASN A 525 -29.43 -5.48 3.16
C ASN A 525 -30.31 -4.92 2.04
N ARG A 526 -29.98 -3.72 1.57
CA ARG A 526 -30.69 -3.03 0.49
C ARG A 526 -30.11 -3.44 -0.85
N ILE A 527 -30.99 -3.88 -1.74
CA ILE A 527 -30.63 -4.42 -3.03
C ILE A 527 -31.03 -3.42 -4.13
N TYR A 528 -30.07 -3.14 -5.02
CA TYR A 528 -30.23 -2.18 -6.10
C TYR A 528 -29.93 -2.81 -7.46
N LYS A 529 -30.55 -2.28 -8.51
CA LYS A 529 -30.30 -2.65 -9.90
C LYS A 529 -29.08 -1.89 -10.43
N GLY A 530 -28.05 -2.62 -10.84
CA GLY A 530 -26.85 -2.06 -11.47
C GLY A 530 -26.01 -1.16 -10.56
N GLN A 531 -26.11 -1.35 -9.25
CA GLN A 531 -25.31 -0.72 -8.21
C GLN A 531 -24.92 -1.79 -7.18
N ASP A 532 -23.89 -1.53 -6.40
CA ASP A 532 -23.53 -2.39 -5.27
C ASP A 532 -24.64 -2.36 -4.20
N ARG A 533 -24.82 -3.47 -3.49
CA ARG A 533 -25.76 -3.55 -2.36
C ARG A 533 -25.27 -2.73 -1.17
N GLU A 534 -26.19 -2.26 -0.34
CA GLU A 534 -25.87 -1.63 0.94
C GLU A 534 -26.24 -2.57 2.10
N THR A 535 -25.30 -2.82 3.01
CA THR A 535 -25.54 -3.63 4.21
C THR A 535 -25.40 -2.77 5.46
N HIS A 536 -26.46 -2.71 6.26
CA HIS A 536 -26.50 -2.07 7.57
C HIS A 536 -26.63 -3.14 8.66
N ALA A 537 -25.60 -3.29 9.49
CA ALA A 537 -25.61 -4.20 10.63
C ALA A 537 -24.67 -3.66 11.72
N ASP A 538 -25.00 -3.87 12.99
CA ASP A 538 -24.10 -3.51 14.09
C ASP A 538 -22.88 -4.45 14.14
N SER A 539 -23.12 -5.74 13.91
CA SER A 539 -22.07 -6.73 13.69
C SER A 539 -22.61 -7.93 12.93
N ILE A 540 -21.74 -8.64 12.21
CA ILE A 540 -22.06 -9.88 11.51
C ILE A 540 -21.29 -10.98 12.20
N ARG A 541 -21.99 -11.97 12.75
CA ARG A 541 -21.37 -13.08 13.48
C ARG A 541 -21.87 -14.41 12.95
N LEU A 542 -21.04 -15.44 13.11
CA LEU A 542 -21.37 -16.82 12.75
C LEU A 542 -21.49 -17.66 14.03
N LEU A 543 -22.36 -18.66 14.06
CA LEU A 543 -22.36 -19.63 15.17
C LEU A 543 -21.04 -20.39 15.22
N CYS A 544 -20.57 -20.83 14.07
CA CYS A 544 -19.34 -21.60 13.90
C CYS A 544 -18.85 -21.55 12.45
N PRO A 545 -17.60 -21.97 12.19
CA PRO A 545 -17.14 -22.26 10.83
C PRO A 545 -18.05 -23.31 10.19
N VAL A 546 -18.65 -23.03 9.04
CA VAL A 546 -19.51 -23.97 8.34
C VAL A 546 -19.10 -24.09 6.88
N ILE A 547 -18.99 -25.32 6.39
CA ILE A 547 -18.62 -25.62 5.01
C ILE A 547 -19.67 -26.54 4.39
N PHE A 548 -20.15 -26.18 3.20
CA PHE A 548 -21.13 -26.95 2.46
C PHE A 548 -20.52 -27.37 1.12
N SER A 549 -20.43 -28.70 0.91
CA SER A 549 -20.07 -29.32 -0.37
C SER A 549 -21.28 -29.99 -1.05
N SER A 550 -21.41 -29.83 -2.36
CA SER A 550 -22.45 -30.46 -3.19
C SER A 550 -21.86 -30.85 -4.55
N PRO A 551 -22.25 -32.01 -5.14
CA PRO A 551 -21.78 -32.45 -6.45
C PRO A 551 -22.12 -31.51 -7.61
N PHE A 552 -23.20 -30.73 -7.48
CA PHE A 552 -23.77 -30.00 -8.60
C PHE A 552 -23.23 -28.57 -8.76
N PHE A 553 -22.24 -28.20 -7.95
CA PHE A 553 -21.60 -26.89 -8.03
C PHE A 553 -20.46 -26.91 -9.05
N PHE A 554 -20.26 -25.81 -9.77
CA PHE A 554 -19.09 -25.67 -10.63
C PHE A 554 -17.83 -25.86 -9.78
N ASN A 555 -16.93 -26.71 -10.25
CA ASN A 555 -15.68 -27.02 -9.57
C ASN A 555 -14.74 -25.81 -9.72
N GLU A 556 -15.04 -24.70 -9.02
CA GLU A 556 -14.23 -23.48 -9.00
C GLU A 556 -12.94 -23.79 -8.24
N PRO A 557 -11.79 -23.95 -8.92
CA PRO A 557 -10.58 -24.45 -8.28
C PRO A 557 -10.11 -23.54 -7.13
N HIS A 558 -10.38 -22.24 -7.25
CA HIS A 558 -10.10 -21.21 -6.24
C HIS A 558 -10.74 -21.50 -4.87
N ARG A 559 -11.91 -22.16 -4.81
CA ARG A 559 -12.56 -22.50 -3.54
C ARG A 559 -11.79 -23.53 -2.75
N TYR A 560 -11.16 -24.48 -3.43
CA TYR A 560 -10.39 -25.54 -2.79
C TYR A 560 -8.96 -25.13 -2.46
N THR A 561 -8.45 -24.04 -3.04
CA THR A 561 -7.15 -23.46 -2.70
C THR A 561 -7.05 -23.11 -1.21
N SER A 562 -8.02 -22.35 -0.68
CA SER A 562 -8.01 -21.97 0.75
C SER A 562 -8.13 -23.19 1.66
N LEU A 563 -8.97 -24.16 1.27
CA LEU A 563 -9.15 -25.42 1.98
C LEU A 563 -7.87 -26.26 2.01
N TYR A 564 -7.15 -26.30 0.89
CA TYR A 564 -5.86 -26.97 0.78
C TYR A 564 -4.82 -26.32 1.68
N HIS A 565 -4.66 -25.00 1.63
CA HIS A 565 -3.70 -24.29 2.50
C HIS A 565 -3.99 -24.51 3.99
N LYS A 566 -5.26 -24.50 4.39
CA LYS A 566 -5.63 -24.81 5.78
C LYS A 566 -5.32 -26.26 6.16
N SER A 567 -5.49 -27.19 5.22
CA SER A 567 -5.12 -28.61 5.40
C SER A 567 -3.60 -28.80 5.51
N VAL A 568 -2.79 -27.98 4.83
CA VAL A 568 -1.32 -27.93 5.00
C VAL A 568 -0.98 -27.45 6.41
N GLN A 569 -1.54 -26.30 6.83
CA GLN A 569 -1.23 -25.67 8.12
C GLN A 569 -1.61 -26.55 9.31
N SER A 570 -2.74 -27.26 9.21
CA SER A 570 -3.25 -28.15 10.26
C SER A 570 -2.66 -29.57 10.22
N LYS A 571 -1.74 -29.86 9.29
CA LYS A 571 -1.15 -31.19 9.09
C LYS A 571 -2.21 -32.27 8.85
N ALA A 572 -3.25 -31.94 8.09
CA ALA A 572 -4.29 -32.87 7.67
C ALA A 572 -3.88 -33.69 6.44
N LEU A 573 -3.12 -33.08 5.51
CA LEU A 573 -2.72 -33.71 4.24
C LEU A 573 -2.03 -35.08 4.41
N PRO A 574 -1.11 -35.30 5.37
CA PRO A 574 -0.49 -36.61 5.54
C PRO A 574 -1.51 -37.74 5.76
N ASP A 575 -2.53 -37.52 6.60
CA ASP A 575 -3.58 -38.51 6.87
C ASP A 575 -4.45 -38.75 5.62
N ILE A 576 -4.75 -37.67 4.90
CA ILE A 576 -5.52 -37.74 3.64
C ILE A 576 -4.75 -38.57 2.60
N PHE A 577 -3.45 -38.32 2.45
CA PHE A 577 -2.61 -39.04 1.50
C PHE A 577 -2.39 -40.49 1.93
N GLU A 578 -2.26 -40.76 3.22
CA GLU A 578 -2.21 -42.14 3.74
C GLU A 578 -3.49 -42.90 3.43
N PHE A 579 -4.65 -42.29 3.68
CA PHE A 579 -5.96 -42.88 3.36
C PHE A 579 -6.09 -43.17 1.85
N LEU A 580 -5.81 -42.18 1.00
CA LEU A 580 -5.90 -42.32 -0.46
C LEU A 580 -4.92 -43.37 -0.98
N ARG A 581 -3.69 -43.41 -0.44
CA ARG A 581 -2.67 -44.40 -0.82
C ARG A 581 -3.09 -45.82 -0.47
N LYS A 582 -3.64 -46.01 0.73
CA LYS A 582 -4.03 -47.33 1.24
C LYS A 582 -5.24 -47.92 0.50
N ASN A 583 -6.20 -47.08 0.10
CA ASN A 583 -7.51 -47.55 -0.39
C ASN A 583 -7.74 -47.34 -1.90
N LEU A 584 -7.03 -46.43 -2.55
CA LEU A 584 -7.28 -46.06 -3.95
C LEU A 584 -6.06 -46.12 -4.85
N LEU A 585 -5.00 -45.39 -4.49
CA LEU A 585 -3.85 -45.16 -5.37
C LEU A 585 -2.54 -45.46 -4.63
N PRO A 586 -2.10 -46.72 -4.56
CA PRO A 586 -0.90 -47.12 -3.82
C PRO A 586 0.39 -46.41 -4.27
N THR A 587 0.41 -45.89 -5.49
CA THR A 587 1.54 -45.17 -6.08
C THR A 587 1.50 -43.66 -5.84
N LEU A 588 0.49 -43.16 -5.12
CA LEU A 588 0.37 -41.77 -4.73
C LEU A 588 1.51 -41.36 -3.79
N GLU A 589 2.29 -40.37 -4.20
CA GLU A 589 3.31 -39.75 -3.36
C GLU A 589 2.79 -38.45 -2.75
N ASP A 590 2.19 -37.57 -3.56
CA ASP A 590 1.75 -36.24 -3.13
C ASP A 590 0.64 -35.68 -4.05
N ILE A 591 -0.13 -34.69 -3.56
CA ILE A 591 -1.04 -33.88 -4.39
C ILE A 591 -0.74 -32.41 -4.10
N ARG A 592 -0.23 -31.70 -5.10
CA ARG A 592 0.23 -30.31 -4.97
C ARG A 592 -0.68 -29.35 -5.69
N LEU A 593 -1.01 -28.24 -5.04
CA LEU A 593 -1.63 -27.11 -5.70
C LEU A 593 -0.56 -26.34 -6.51
N THR A 594 -0.89 -25.96 -7.75
CA THR A 594 0.00 -25.17 -8.62
C THR A 594 -0.50 -23.75 -8.82
N ASP A 595 0.42 -22.79 -8.77
CA ASP A 595 0.11 -21.35 -8.75
C ASP A 595 -0.43 -20.84 -10.09
N GLU A 596 0.03 -21.36 -11.23
CA GLU A 596 -0.28 -20.83 -12.56
C GLU A 596 -1.72 -21.06 -13.02
N ARG A 597 -2.35 -22.15 -12.57
CA ARG A 597 -3.71 -22.53 -12.98
C ARG A 597 -4.64 -22.83 -11.81
N GLN A 598 -4.17 -22.72 -10.56
CA GLN A 598 -4.91 -23.11 -9.35
C GLN A 598 -5.43 -24.55 -9.44
N ARG A 599 -4.62 -25.44 -10.01
CA ARG A 599 -4.97 -26.85 -10.23
C ARG A 599 -4.16 -27.75 -9.33
N PHE A 600 -4.75 -28.89 -8.99
CA PHE A 600 -4.08 -29.95 -8.24
C PHE A 600 -3.34 -30.87 -9.20
N LEU A 601 -2.03 -31.00 -9.01
CA LEU A 601 -1.19 -31.99 -9.68
C LEU A 601 -0.90 -33.14 -8.72
N VAL A 602 -1.22 -34.35 -9.18
CA VAL A 602 -0.91 -35.61 -8.49
C VAL A 602 0.51 -36.03 -8.85
N VAL A 603 1.36 -36.18 -7.84
CA VAL A 603 2.69 -36.78 -7.95
C VAL A 603 2.52 -38.26 -7.68
N ASP A 604 2.67 -39.05 -8.73
CA ASP A 604 2.46 -40.48 -8.74
C ASP A 604 3.71 -41.15 -9.31
N ARG A 605 4.23 -42.16 -8.59
CA ARG A 605 5.47 -42.85 -8.95
C ARG A 605 5.44 -43.50 -10.33
N GLN A 606 4.25 -43.78 -10.88
CA GLN A 606 4.12 -44.39 -12.20
C GLN A 606 4.41 -43.44 -13.35
N PHE A 607 4.33 -42.13 -13.12
CA PHE A 607 4.47 -41.12 -14.16
C PHE A 607 5.76 -40.31 -13.98
N SER A 608 6.37 -39.88 -15.09
CA SER A 608 7.59 -39.08 -15.09
C SER A 608 7.35 -37.60 -14.73
N SER A 609 6.10 -37.14 -14.79
CA SER A 609 5.69 -35.78 -14.41
C SER A 609 4.35 -35.81 -13.68
N GLY A 610 4.08 -34.76 -12.90
CA GLY A 610 2.80 -34.61 -12.21
C GLY A 610 1.63 -34.56 -13.19
N VAL A 611 0.55 -35.27 -12.87
CA VAL A 611 -0.65 -35.38 -13.70
C VAL A 611 -1.77 -34.58 -13.05
N ASP A 612 -2.55 -33.85 -13.85
CA ASP A 612 -3.68 -33.07 -13.35
C ASP A 612 -4.70 -34.00 -12.65
N LEU A 613 -5.18 -33.60 -11.47
CA LEU A 613 -6.17 -34.36 -10.69
C LEU A 613 -7.42 -34.67 -11.53
N SER A 614 -7.77 -33.77 -12.47
CA SER A 614 -8.88 -33.96 -13.41
C SER A 614 -8.73 -35.19 -14.31
N CYS A 615 -7.51 -35.68 -14.52
CA CYS A 615 -7.23 -36.90 -15.30
C CYS A 615 -7.44 -38.20 -14.50
N TYR A 616 -7.60 -38.12 -13.17
CA TYR A 616 -7.92 -39.27 -12.32
C TYR A 616 -9.44 -39.46 -12.22
N GLY A 617 -9.88 -40.65 -11.84
CA GLY A 617 -11.31 -40.94 -11.69
C GLY A 617 -12.01 -40.05 -10.67
N GLU A 618 -13.26 -39.68 -10.96
CA GLU A 618 -14.06 -38.72 -10.17
C GLU A 618 -14.17 -39.10 -8.68
N GLY A 619 -14.18 -40.39 -8.35
CA GLY A 619 -14.17 -40.87 -6.97
C GLY A 619 -12.93 -40.43 -6.18
N LEU A 620 -11.74 -40.48 -6.78
CA LEU A 620 -10.50 -40.00 -6.14
C LEU A 620 -10.54 -38.48 -5.95
N GLN A 621 -10.98 -37.76 -6.98
CA GLN A 621 -11.14 -36.30 -6.91
C GLN A 621 -12.09 -35.93 -5.76
N ARG A 622 -13.26 -36.57 -5.70
CA ARG A 622 -14.28 -36.28 -4.69
C ARG A 622 -13.81 -36.60 -3.28
N MET A 623 -13.19 -37.77 -3.06
CA MET A 623 -12.66 -38.12 -1.74
C MET A 623 -11.57 -37.15 -1.28
N PHE A 624 -10.64 -36.77 -2.18
CA PHE A 624 -9.63 -35.77 -1.85
C PHE A 624 -10.27 -34.42 -1.49
N LEU A 625 -11.15 -33.89 -2.34
CA LEU A 625 -11.78 -32.58 -2.14
C LEU A 625 -12.68 -32.54 -0.89
N LEU A 626 -13.45 -33.60 -0.60
CA LEU A 626 -14.24 -33.70 0.63
C LEU A 626 -13.35 -33.78 1.88
N SER A 627 -12.18 -34.40 1.77
CA SER A 627 -11.24 -34.49 2.90
C SER A 627 -10.63 -33.13 3.27
N LEU A 628 -10.48 -32.21 2.32
CA LEU A 628 -9.97 -30.85 2.58
C LEU A 628 -10.94 -29.98 3.40
N LEU A 629 -12.22 -30.37 3.51
CA LEU A 629 -13.25 -29.58 4.21
C LEU A 629 -12.99 -29.53 5.72
N PHE A 630 -12.55 -30.64 6.32
CA PHE A 630 -12.52 -30.82 7.78
C PHE A 630 -11.59 -29.84 8.48
N ALA A 631 -10.39 -29.63 7.96
CA ALA A 631 -9.42 -28.70 8.54
C ALA A 631 -9.92 -27.25 8.55
N SER A 632 -10.73 -26.88 7.55
CA SER A 632 -11.28 -25.53 7.41
C SER A 632 -12.56 -25.31 8.21
N ALA A 633 -13.29 -26.38 8.49
CA ALA A 633 -14.46 -26.37 9.35
C ALA A 633 -14.12 -26.68 10.82
N GLN A 634 -12.85 -26.64 11.23
CA GLN A 634 -12.41 -26.99 12.58
C GLN A 634 -13.26 -26.30 13.65
N HIS A 635 -13.71 -27.06 14.66
CA HIS A 635 -14.66 -26.65 15.71
C HIS A 635 -16.08 -26.32 15.22
N GLY A 636 -16.42 -26.58 13.97
CA GLY A 636 -17.68 -26.19 13.36
C GLY A 636 -18.44 -27.33 12.67
N VAL A 637 -19.04 -27.04 11.52
CA VAL A 637 -19.98 -27.93 10.84
C VAL A 637 -19.58 -28.18 9.39
N VAL A 638 -19.66 -29.45 8.96
CA VAL A 638 -19.50 -29.86 7.55
C VAL A 638 -20.81 -30.43 7.03
N LEU A 639 -21.28 -29.89 5.91
CA LEU A 639 -22.49 -30.31 5.22
C LEU A 639 -22.08 -30.93 3.88
N ILE A 640 -22.44 -32.19 3.65
CA ILE A 640 -22.10 -32.92 2.41
C ILE A 640 -23.40 -33.40 1.78
N ASP A 641 -23.72 -32.83 0.62
CA ASP A 641 -24.86 -33.27 -0.16
C ASP A 641 -24.46 -34.45 -1.06
N GLU A 642 -25.31 -35.48 -1.13
CA GLU A 642 -25.12 -36.70 -1.92
C GLU A 642 -23.72 -37.31 -1.76
N PHE A 643 -23.41 -37.75 -0.54
CA PHE A 643 -22.05 -38.22 -0.20
C PHE A 643 -21.54 -39.31 -1.14
N GLU A 644 -22.39 -40.27 -1.49
CA GLU A 644 -22.06 -41.42 -2.33
C GLU A 644 -21.77 -41.09 -3.79
N ASN A 645 -22.14 -39.90 -4.27
CA ASN A 645 -22.04 -39.59 -5.69
C ASN A 645 -20.60 -39.77 -6.20
N ALA A 646 -20.41 -40.44 -7.34
CA ALA A 646 -19.10 -40.78 -7.92
C ALA A 646 -18.14 -41.63 -7.06
N ILE A 647 -18.54 -42.08 -5.86
CA ILE A 647 -17.75 -42.99 -5.02
C ILE A 647 -18.19 -44.42 -5.27
N HIS A 648 -17.26 -45.28 -5.65
CA HIS A 648 -17.55 -46.70 -5.85
C HIS A 648 -17.96 -47.36 -4.52
N TYR A 649 -19.04 -48.15 -4.50
CA TYR A 649 -19.68 -48.69 -3.28
C TYR A 649 -18.69 -49.34 -2.28
N ARG A 650 -17.69 -50.08 -2.76
CA ARG A 650 -16.66 -50.72 -1.92
C ARG A 650 -15.81 -49.74 -1.11
N LEU A 651 -15.71 -48.49 -1.56
CA LEU A 651 -14.92 -47.44 -0.93
C LEU A 651 -15.73 -46.61 0.07
N ILE A 652 -17.07 -46.76 0.09
CA ILE A 652 -17.92 -45.99 1.01
C ILE A 652 -17.62 -46.36 2.47
N ALA A 653 -17.51 -47.65 2.80
CA ALA A 653 -17.21 -48.11 4.16
C ALA A 653 -15.81 -47.70 4.70
N PRO A 654 -14.71 -47.78 3.93
CA PRO A 654 -13.44 -47.22 4.40
C PRO A 654 -13.46 -45.68 4.44
N PHE A 655 -14.18 -45.01 3.54
CA PHE A 655 -14.27 -43.55 3.55
C PHE A 655 -15.15 -43.01 4.68
N SER A 656 -16.22 -43.70 5.07
CA SER A 656 -17.06 -43.33 6.22
C SER A 656 -16.27 -43.37 7.53
N ARG A 657 -15.40 -44.39 7.71
CA ARG A 657 -14.42 -44.46 8.80
C ARG A 657 -13.48 -43.26 8.80
N PHE A 658 -12.90 -42.94 7.64
CA PHE A 658 -12.00 -41.80 7.53
C PHE A 658 -12.70 -40.46 7.84
N VAL A 659 -13.93 -40.27 7.37
CA VAL A 659 -14.78 -39.11 7.70
C VAL A 659 -15.01 -38.99 9.20
N HIS A 660 -15.26 -40.11 9.90
CA HIS A 660 -15.43 -40.14 11.34
C HIS A 660 -14.15 -39.79 12.11
N GLU A 661 -13.01 -40.31 11.67
CA GLU A 661 -11.69 -39.96 12.21
C GLU A 661 -11.39 -38.46 12.05
N MET A 662 -11.64 -37.91 10.86
CA MET A 662 -11.45 -36.47 10.59
C MET A 662 -12.42 -35.61 11.41
N ALA A 663 -13.68 -36.03 11.54
CA ALA A 663 -14.68 -35.33 12.37
C ALA A 663 -14.27 -35.28 13.84
N LYS A 664 -13.69 -36.36 14.39
CA LYS A 664 -13.10 -36.37 15.74
C LYS A 664 -11.87 -35.47 15.83
N LYS A 665 -10.92 -35.63 14.89
CA LYS A 665 -9.65 -34.89 14.88
C LYS A 665 -9.84 -33.37 14.87
N PHE A 666 -10.78 -32.88 14.07
CA PHE A 666 -11.03 -31.44 13.91
C PHE A 666 -12.19 -30.91 14.77
N ASN A 667 -12.78 -31.75 15.63
CA ASN A 667 -13.99 -31.44 16.40
C ASN A 667 -15.11 -30.83 15.53
N VAL A 668 -15.53 -31.58 14.51
CA VAL A 668 -16.53 -31.15 13.53
C VAL A 668 -17.78 -32.01 13.66
N GLN A 669 -18.95 -31.37 13.54
CA GLN A 669 -20.22 -32.07 13.35
C GLN A 669 -20.55 -32.16 11.86
N VAL A 670 -20.85 -33.36 11.38
CA VAL A 670 -21.06 -33.65 9.96
C VAL A 670 -22.53 -33.96 9.71
N PHE A 671 -23.10 -33.35 8.67
CA PHE A 671 -24.41 -33.70 8.14
C PHE A 671 -24.26 -34.15 6.71
N ILE A 672 -24.80 -35.32 6.42
CA ILE A 672 -24.66 -35.98 5.13
C ILE A 672 -26.04 -36.29 4.59
N THR A 673 -26.30 -36.01 3.32
CA THR A 673 -27.49 -36.55 2.65
C THR A 673 -27.09 -37.75 1.81
N SER A 674 -27.98 -38.74 1.77
CA SER A 674 -27.81 -39.91 0.91
C SER A 674 -29.15 -40.41 0.38
N HIS A 675 -29.11 -40.97 -0.83
CA HIS A 675 -30.20 -41.68 -1.47
C HIS A 675 -29.90 -43.19 -1.59
N SER A 676 -28.71 -43.62 -1.16
CA SER A 676 -28.25 -45.01 -1.24
C SER A 676 -28.39 -45.70 0.11
N LYS A 677 -29.11 -46.83 0.13
CA LYS A 677 -29.18 -47.70 1.31
C LYS A 677 -27.78 -48.23 1.65
N GLU A 678 -27.03 -48.63 0.62
CA GLU A 678 -25.67 -49.11 0.74
C GLU A 678 -24.75 -48.08 1.42
N CYS A 679 -24.97 -46.78 1.15
CA CYS A 679 -24.23 -45.71 1.81
C CYS A 679 -24.60 -45.60 3.29
N ILE A 680 -25.88 -45.59 3.61
CA ILE A 680 -26.39 -45.49 4.99
C ILE A 680 -25.87 -46.67 5.82
N ASP A 681 -26.01 -47.89 5.31
CA ASP A 681 -25.55 -49.11 5.98
C ASP A 681 -24.04 -49.10 6.18
N ALA A 682 -23.27 -48.65 5.17
CA ALA A 682 -21.82 -48.57 5.25
C ALA A 682 -21.32 -47.62 6.35
N PHE A 683 -22.06 -46.56 6.70
CA PHE A 683 -21.70 -45.74 7.87
C PHE A 683 -21.92 -46.48 9.18
N ILE A 684 -23.05 -47.18 9.30
CA ILE A 684 -23.48 -47.86 10.52
C ILE A 684 -22.64 -49.11 10.82
N GLU A 685 -22.25 -49.83 9.77
CA GLU A 685 -21.40 -51.02 9.89
C GLU A 685 -19.92 -50.67 10.09
N ALA A 686 -19.43 -49.61 9.44
CA ALA A 686 -18.01 -49.32 9.42
C ALA A 686 -17.52 -48.53 10.65
N ILE A 687 -18.38 -47.75 11.30
CA ILE A 687 -18.02 -46.93 12.47
C ILE A 687 -18.30 -47.71 13.76
N PRO A 688 -17.27 -48.01 14.58
CA PRO A 688 -17.44 -48.77 15.81
C PRO A 688 -18.28 -48.05 16.87
N GLU A 689 -18.04 -46.75 17.07
CA GLU A 689 -18.74 -45.91 18.05
C GLU A 689 -20.07 -45.42 17.48
N THR A 690 -21.07 -46.30 17.48
CA THR A 690 -22.40 -45.99 16.93
C THR A 690 -23.12 -44.85 17.66
N GLU A 691 -22.70 -44.48 18.87
CA GLU A 691 -23.20 -43.30 19.59
C GLU A 691 -22.82 -41.97 18.92
N ASP A 692 -21.76 -41.94 18.11
CA ASP A 692 -21.39 -40.78 17.31
C ASP A 692 -22.28 -40.62 16.05
N LEU A 693 -23.20 -41.55 15.81
CA LEU A 693 -24.07 -41.58 14.63
C LEU A 693 -25.54 -41.31 14.99
N SER A 694 -26.20 -40.58 14.10
CA SER A 694 -27.66 -40.46 14.07
C SER A 694 -28.15 -40.53 12.63
N CYS A 695 -29.29 -41.20 12.43
CA CYS A 695 -29.96 -41.34 11.15
C CYS A 695 -31.32 -40.65 11.18
N HIS A 696 -31.58 -39.80 10.20
CA HIS A 696 -32.79 -38.99 10.09
C HIS A 696 -33.48 -39.27 8.77
N ALA A 697 -34.60 -40.00 8.82
CA ALA A 697 -35.39 -40.29 7.64
C ALA A 697 -36.42 -39.18 7.39
N ILE A 698 -36.37 -38.56 6.20
CA ILE A 698 -37.39 -37.60 5.78
C ILE A 698 -38.56 -38.36 5.15
N VAL A 699 -39.75 -38.17 5.74
CA VAL A 699 -40.99 -38.83 5.35
C VAL A 699 -42.03 -37.80 4.92
N ASN A 700 -42.76 -38.10 3.85
CA ASN A 700 -43.89 -37.29 3.40
C ASN A 700 -45.17 -37.89 4.01
N ALA A 701 -45.72 -37.26 5.05
CA ALA A 701 -47.00 -37.63 5.64
C ALA A 701 -48.14 -36.79 5.06
N GLU A 702 -49.41 -37.18 5.29
CA GLU A 702 -50.59 -36.41 4.86
C GLU A 702 -50.60 -34.98 5.40
N GLU A 703 -50.05 -34.79 6.61
CA GLU A 703 -49.95 -33.50 7.30
C GLU A 703 -48.68 -32.69 6.93
N GLY A 704 -47.86 -33.18 6.00
CA GLY A 704 -46.64 -32.51 5.54
C GLY A 704 -45.34 -33.32 5.73
N ILE A 705 -44.21 -32.67 5.47
CA ILE A 705 -42.88 -33.29 5.59
C ILE A 705 -42.51 -33.43 7.06
N ARG A 706 -42.07 -34.62 7.48
CA ARG A 706 -41.58 -34.91 8.84
C ARG A 706 -40.25 -35.64 8.81
N THR A 707 -39.61 -35.68 9.97
CA THR A 707 -38.37 -36.41 10.23
C THR A 707 -38.63 -37.52 11.23
N ARG A 708 -38.03 -38.69 10.99
CA ARG A 708 -37.93 -39.78 11.96
C ARG A 708 -36.48 -39.96 12.33
N ASP A 709 -36.19 -39.77 13.60
CA ASP A 709 -34.84 -39.76 14.13
C ASP A 709 -34.53 -41.12 14.78
N PHE A 710 -33.37 -41.67 14.45
CA PHE A 710 -32.87 -42.92 14.98
C PHE A 710 -31.42 -42.73 15.45
N SER A 711 -31.16 -42.92 16.74
CA SER A 711 -29.78 -43.03 17.22
C SER A 711 -29.05 -44.18 16.50
N GLY A 712 -27.74 -44.06 16.32
CA GLY A 712 -26.93 -45.11 15.67
C GLY A 712 -27.09 -46.50 16.30
N PRO A 713 -27.10 -46.68 17.64
CA PRO A 713 -27.37 -47.99 18.25
C PRO A 713 -28.78 -48.51 17.96
N ALA A 714 -29.78 -47.64 17.92
CA ALA A 714 -31.15 -48.05 17.60
C ALA A 714 -31.27 -48.48 16.14
N PHE A 715 -30.66 -47.74 15.21
CA PHE A 715 -30.71 -48.08 13.80
C PHE A 715 -29.88 -49.34 13.48
N LYS A 716 -28.72 -49.53 14.11
CA LYS A 716 -27.96 -50.78 13.98
C LYS A 716 -28.77 -52.01 14.37
N LYS A 717 -29.55 -51.93 15.45
CA LYS A 717 -30.47 -53.02 15.83
C LYS A 717 -31.56 -53.28 14.78
N LEU A 718 -32.08 -52.23 14.13
CA LEU A 718 -33.06 -52.37 13.05
C LEU A 718 -32.45 -53.02 11.82
N LEU A 719 -31.21 -52.67 11.47
CA LEU A 719 -30.47 -53.26 10.37
C LEU A 719 -30.21 -54.76 10.64
N GLU A 720 -29.73 -55.11 11.83
CA GLU A 720 -29.49 -56.50 12.26
C GLU A 720 -30.77 -57.34 12.35
N ALA A 721 -31.90 -56.73 12.72
CA ALA A 721 -33.17 -57.43 12.91
C ALA A 721 -33.93 -57.71 11.60
N GLY A 722 -33.75 -56.90 10.55
CA GLY A 722 -34.58 -57.02 9.36
C GLY A 722 -34.13 -56.23 8.13
N ASP A 723 -32.88 -55.80 8.05
CA ASP A 723 -32.32 -55.07 6.90
C ASP A 723 -33.15 -53.84 6.49
N VAL A 724 -33.60 -53.07 7.47
CA VAL A 724 -34.56 -51.97 7.31
C VAL A 724 -34.01 -50.84 6.42
N ASP A 725 -34.74 -50.49 5.35
CA ASP A 725 -34.42 -49.35 4.49
C ASP A 725 -35.06 -48.04 4.99
N LEU A 726 -34.24 -47.14 5.55
CA LEU A 726 -34.69 -45.85 6.05
C LEU A 726 -35.28 -44.92 4.99
N ARG A 727 -34.95 -45.11 3.71
CA ARG A 727 -35.43 -44.24 2.63
C ARG A 727 -36.93 -44.40 2.39
N GLY A 728 -37.46 -45.58 2.72
CA GLY A 728 -38.86 -45.95 2.58
C GLY A 728 -39.65 -45.89 3.90
N ALA A 729 -39.13 -45.25 4.94
CA ALA A 729 -39.86 -45.09 6.19
C ALA A 729 -41.21 -44.38 5.91
N GLN A 730 -42.33 -45.05 6.23
CA GLN A 730 -43.69 -44.52 6.11
C GLN A 730 -44.23 -44.16 7.47
#